data_AF-A0A836JZP7-F1
#
_entry.id   AF-A0A836JZP7-F1
#
_cell.length_a   1.000
_cell.length_b   1.000
_cell.length_c   1.000
_cell.angle_alpha   90.00
_cell.angle_beta   90.00
_cell.angle_gamma   90.00
#
_symmetry.space_group_name_H-M   'P 1'
#
loop_
_entity.id
_entity.type
_entity.pdbx_description
1 polymer ?
#
loop_
_entity_poly.entity_id
_entity_poly.type
_entity_poly.pdbx_seq_one_letter_code
_entity_poly.pdbx_strand_id
1 'polypeptide(L)'
;MLTINNNNDVIKYSYNSLKYIASNKLQREKAIAITDEFNEYLKNISGKCIDIGCGPGDVTKDIILPALDPNAVVIGTDISESMIDYAKKKYIKEKRLEFDILDIQTKNLPTKYVSEFDLVLSFYTLHWCNDITQAFENIYRMLRPNGVMLVLFVTSHNIFNVLENLIYDGRFASHIKVNILIIHFFQEISLNNSRIRTGKFLFDEIFGIDIIENTETDEERLRNCTCECGLSNQENRIVGGRPTLPNRYPWIARLVYDGRFHCGASLLNNDYVITAAHCVRNLKRSKIRVVLGDYDQYVNTDGTPVMRAVSAVVRHRNFDMNSYNHDVALLKLRKSVKFSKKIRPICLPQPGTDPAGKEGTVVGWGRTSEGGMLPGKVQEVQVPIYSLTQCRKMKYRANRITENMICAGRSNQDSCQGDSGGPLLVQEADKLEIAGIVSWGVGCGRPGYPGVYTRVTRYLKWIHANMKEGCLCMQMTISKQLSAYRPTGCARLPFRNSNYFFDLSVWQLFYLYIYKDLIKIVSVAEMFDEKIKYFFGVFGNKPPYSTESPAPCYCSCGLRNEESRIVGGQTTSMNEFPWMARLSYLNKFYCGGTLINDRYVLTAAHCMKGFIFRFMWFMIRVTFGEHDRCIEKSPETRYVVRVMTGDFSFLNFENDIALLRLNERVPLSDTIRPICLPTMLDNEYVETKAIVSGWGTLKEDGKPSCLLQEVEVPVMSLQACRNTSYSARMISENMLCAGYLEGQKDSCQGDSGGPLITEREDKKYELIGVVSWGNGCARPGYPGVYTRVTRYMDWILKHSKDGCFCEHN
;
A
#
# COMPACT_ATOMS: atom_id res chain seq x y z
N MET A 1 28.56 14.21 40.50
CA MET A 1 28.36 15.04 41.70
C MET A 1 27.69 16.32 41.27
N LEU A 2 26.82 16.85 42.10
CA LEU A 2 26.37 18.24 42.04
C LEU A 2 26.83 18.90 43.34
N THR A 3 27.27 20.14 43.25
CA THR A 3 27.55 21.01 44.38
C THR A 3 26.88 22.35 44.07
N ILE A 4 26.10 22.87 45.00
CA ILE A 4 25.40 24.16 44.86
C ILE A 4 26.29 25.26 45.44
N ASN A 5 26.26 26.46 44.86
CA ASN A 5 26.70 27.66 45.56
C ASN A 5 25.81 28.86 45.18
N ASN A 6 25.69 29.85 46.07
CA ASN A 6 24.46 30.64 46.21
C ASN A 6 24.37 31.97 45.42
N ASN A 7 25.17 32.15 44.35
CA ASN A 7 25.42 33.49 43.77
C ASN A 7 24.68 33.83 42.46
N ASN A 8 23.63 33.08 42.07
CA ASN A 8 22.87 33.30 40.82
C ASN A 8 23.66 33.24 39.48
N ASP A 9 24.90 32.75 39.50
CA ASP A 9 25.66 32.45 38.28
C ASP A 9 25.01 31.33 37.45
N VAL A 10 25.09 31.46 36.12
CA VAL A 10 24.56 30.45 35.18
C VAL A 10 25.25 29.11 35.40
N ILE A 11 24.45 28.06 35.66
CA ILE A 11 24.94 26.71 35.93
C ILE A 11 25.64 26.15 34.68
N LYS A 12 26.98 26.27 34.63
CA LYS A 12 27.81 25.61 33.61
C LYS A 12 27.75 24.09 33.80
N TYR A 13 26.89 23.43 33.01
CA TYR A 13 26.80 21.97 32.96
C TYR A 13 28.09 21.34 32.45
N SER A 14 28.97 20.95 33.37
CA SER A 14 30.18 20.17 33.07
C SER A 14 29.81 18.73 32.73
N TYR A 15 29.65 18.46 31.43
CA TYR A 15 29.39 17.11 30.93
C TYR A 15 30.70 16.33 30.76
N ASN A 16 30.70 15.06 31.17
CA ASN A 16 31.84 14.18 30.94
C ASN A 16 31.86 13.72 29.47
N SER A 17 32.65 14.39 28.64
CA SER A 17 32.76 14.16 27.20
C SER A 17 33.12 12.72 26.82
N LEU A 18 33.95 12.04 27.62
CA LEU A 18 34.32 10.64 27.41
C LEU A 18 33.12 9.69 27.64
N LYS A 19 32.29 9.96 28.65
CA LYS A 19 31.03 9.22 28.86
C LYS A 19 29.99 9.50 27.77
N TYR A 20 29.94 10.73 27.25
CA TYR A 20 29.08 11.05 26.11
C TYR A 20 29.45 10.18 24.91
N ILE A 21 30.71 10.22 24.45
CA ILE A 21 31.22 9.42 23.32
C ILE A 21 30.92 7.92 23.53
N ALA A 22 31.20 7.39 24.72
CA ALA A 22 30.93 5.98 25.04
C ALA A 22 29.43 5.59 25.00
N SER A 23 28.52 6.55 25.10
CA SER A 23 27.06 6.35 25.05
C SER A 23 26.42 6.70 23.70
N ASN A 24 27.13 7.43 22.83
CA ASN A 24 26.56 8.10 21.66
C ASN A 24 26.36 7.20 20.41
N LYS A 25 26.18 5.89 20.62
CA LYS A 25 26.11 4.88 19.55
C LYS A 25 25.06 5.23 18.48
N LEU A 26 23.88 5.69 18.89
CA LEU A 26 22.74 5.94 18.00
C LEU A 26 22.94 7.14 17.05
N GLN A 27 23.43 8.29 17.56
CA GLN A 27 23.73 9.44 16.69
C GLN A 27 24.81 9.05 15.68
N ARG A 28 25.83 8.30 16.13
CA ARG A 28 26.93 7.80 15.30
C ARG A 28 26.46 6.85 14.18
N GLU A 29 25.59 5.89 14.49
CA GLU A 29 25.02 4.95 13.49
C GLU A 29 24.10 5.65 12.48
N LYS A 30 23.31 6.64 12.90
CA LYS A 30 22.43 7.39 11.99
C LYS A 30 23.17 8.44 11.16
N ALA A 31 24.23 9.05 11.68
CA ALA A 31 25.11 9.91 10.91
C ALA A 31 25.79 9.12 9.77
N ILE A 32 26.34 7.93 10.06
CA ILE A 32 26.93 7.03 9.04
C ILE A 32 25.92 6.75 7.92
N ALA A 33 24.72 6.29 8.25
CA ALA A 33 23.70 5.94 7.25
C ALA A 33 23.33 7.12 6.33
N ILE A 34 23.30 8.35 6.86
CA ILE A 34 23.03 9.55 6.07
C ILE A 34 24.26 9.97 5.24
N THR A 35 25.48 9.91 5.79
CA THR A 35 26.69 10.21 4.99
C THR A 35 26.94 9.19 3.89
N ASP A 36 26.53 7.93 4.09
CA ASP A 36 26.57 6.88 3.07
C ASP A 36 25.51 7.11 1.97
N GLU A 37 24.30 7.53 2.32
CA GLU A 37 23.23 7.84 1.35
C GLU A 37 23.56 9.07 0.50
N PHE A 38 24.11 10.13 1.09
CA PHE A 38 24.44 11.39 0.41
C PHE A 38 25.90 11.48 -0.04
N ASN A 39 26.65 10.37 -0.02
CA ASN A 39 28.09 10.28 -0.26
C ASN A 39 28.54 10.94 -1.59
N GLU A 40 27.82 10.69 -2.68
CA GLU A 40 28.10 11.29 -3.99
C GLU A 40 27.89 12.82 -4.03
N TYR A 41 27.01 13.35 -3.17
CA TYR A 41 26.80 14.79 -3.04
C TYR A 41 27.84 15.43 -2.13
N LEU A 42 28.07 14.85 -0.94
CA LEU A 42 28.99 15.36 0.08
C LEU A 42 30.43 15.48 -0.44
N LYS A 43 30.89 14.51 -1.24
CA LYS A 43 32.21 14.53 -1.90
C LYS A 43 32.45 15.72 -2.83
N ASN A 44 31.41 16.42 -3.28
CA ASN A 44 31.52 17.61 -4.13
C ASN A 44 31.48 18.93 -3.33
N ILE A 45 31.28 18.87 -2.01
CA ILE A 45 31.28 20.04 -1.13
C ILE A 45 32.71 20.30 -0.64
N SER A 46 33.40 21.25 -1.29
CA SER A 46 34.77 21.70 -0.99
C SER A 46 34.85 23.01 -0.21
N GLY A 47 33.70 23.61 0.13
CA GLY A 47 33.59 24.89 0.82
C GLY A 47 33.54 24.79 2.35
N LYS A 48 32.85 25.75 2.98
CA LYS A 48 32.63 25.79 4.42
C LYS A 48 31.40 25.01 4.83
N CYS A 49 31.54 24.16 5.83
CA CYS A 49 30.46 23.38 6.43
C CYS A 49 30.31 23.72 7.92
N ILE A 50 29.10 23.57 8.48
CA ILE A 50 28.86 23.70 9.92
C ILE A 50 28.04 22.50 10.43
N ASP A 51 28.42 21.96 11.58
CA ASP A 51 27.72 20.88 12.29
C ASP A 51 27.14 21.42 13.60
N ILE A 52 25.80 21.41 13.73
CA ILE A 52 25.08 22.10 14.80
C ILE A 52 24.65 21.08 15.85
N GLY A 53 25.20 21.22 17.06
CA GLY A 53 25.17 20.23 18.15
C GLY A 53 26.16 19.09 17.94
N CYS A 54 27.41 19.44 17.60
CA CYS A 54 28.49 18.47 17.40
C CYS A 54 28.87 17.70 18.69
N GLY A 55 28.40 18.14 19.85
CA GLY A 55 28.82 17.63 21.14
C GLY A 55 30.35 17.67 21.26
N PRO A 56 31.01 16.58 21.69
CA PRO A 56 32.46 16.52 21.82
C PRO A 56 33.21 16.31 20.48
N GLY A 57 32.53 16.45 19.33
CA GLY A 57 33.13 16.52 18.00
C GLY A 57 33.54 15.19 17.36
N ASP A 58 33.17 14.05 17.96
CA ASP A 58 33.57 12.73 17.46
C ASP A 58 32.84 12.33 16.17
N VAL A 59 31.53 12.58 16.08
CA VAL A 59 30.77 12.37 14.82
C VAL A 59 31.30 13.30 13.71
N THR A 60 31.59 14.55 14.05
CA THR A 60 32.14 15.55 13.12
C THR A 60 33.50 15.13 12.55
N LYS A 61 34.41 14.67 13.41
CA LYS A 61 35.76 14.25 13.00
C LYS A 61 35.80 12.90 12.26
N ASP A 62 35.03 11.92 12.74
CA ASP A 62 35.16 10.52 12.33
C ASP A 62 34.24 10.14 11.15
N ILE A 63 33.16 10.90 10.89
CA ILE A 63 32.10 10.54 9.93
C ILE A 63 31.83 11.68 8.93
N ILE A 64 31.61 12.90 9.42
CA ILE A 64 31.27 14.04 8.56
C ILE A 64 32.49 14.48 7.73
N LEU A 65 33.60 14.82 8.39
CA LEU A 65 34.80 15.35 7.73
C LEU A 65 35.43 14.38 6.68
N PRO A 66 35.41 13.04 6.85
CA PRO A 66 35.84 12.10 5.81
C PRO A 66 34.87 11.91 4.64
N ALA A 67 33.60 12.33 4.76
CA ALA A 67 32.60 12.23 3.69
C ALA A 67 32.60 13.44 2.73
N LEU A 68 33.31 14.52 3.10
CA LEU A 68 33.43 15.77 2.35
C LEU A 68 34.71 15.81 1.50
N ASP A 69 34.75 16.70 0.51
CA ASP A 69 35.95 16.94 -0.32
C ASP A 69 37.18 17.29 0.55
N PRO A 70 38.41 16.88 0.18
CA PRO A 70 39.62 17.14 0.97
C PRO A 70 39.93 18.60 1.28
N ASN A 71 39.39 19.57 0.52
CA ASN A 71 39.57 21.00 0.77
C ASN A 71 38.52 21.56 1.75
N ALA A 72 37.42 20.84 1.99
CA ALA A 72 36.33 21.28 2.85
C ALA A 72 36.79 21.52 4.29
N VAL A 73 36.27 22.57 4.91
CA VAL A 73 36.49 22.93 6.32
C VAL A 73 35.15 22.87 7.06
N VAL A 74 35.14 22.17 8.20
CA VAL A 74 33.94 22.00 9.04
C VAL A 74 34.11 22.80 10.34
N ILE A 75 33.07 23.52 10.75
CA ILE A 75 32.98 24.13 12.09
C ILE A 75 31.98 23.32 12.92
N GLY A 76 32.45 22.59 13.94
CA GLY A 76 31.59 21.95 14.91
C GLY A 76 31.08 22.97 15.93
N THR A 77 29.77 23.03 16.17
CA THR A 77 29.17 23.98 17.10
C THR A 77 28.27 23.31 18.12
N ASP A 78 28.27 23.80 19.35
CA ASP A 78 27.45 23.30 20.46
C ASP A 78 27.22 24.42 21.49
N ILE A 79 26.16 24.31 22.29
CA ILE A 79 25.90 25.24 23.40
C ILE A 79 26.75 24.91 24.64
N SER A 80 27.24 23.67 24.76
CA SER A 80 28.09 23.24 25.86
C SER A 80 29.55 23.62 25.62
N GLU A 81 29.96 24.73 26.23
CA GLU A 81 31.36 25.13 26.41
C GLU A 81 32.27 23.95 26.81
N SER A 82 31.82 23.09 27.74
CA SER A 82 32.60 21.92 28.20
C SER A 82 32.87 20.88 27.10
N MET A 83 31.97 20.74 26.12
CA MET A 83 32.16 19.84 24.98
C MET A 83 33.06 20.48 23.91
N ILE A 84 32.85 21.77 23.63
CA ILE A 84 33.67 22.54 22.69
C ILE A 84 35.12 22.65 23.16
N ASP A 85 35.37 22.88 24.45
CA ASP A 85 36.71 22.90 25.03
C ASP A 85 37.42 21.54 24.93
N TYR A 86 36.67 20.45 25.12
CA TYR A 86 37.18 19.10 24.93
C TYR A 86 37.52 18.84 23.45
N ALA A 87 36.63 19.22 22.54
CA ALA A 87 36.81 19.05 21.10
C ALA A 87 38.03 19.84 20.59
N LYS A 88 38.13 21.14 20.95
CA LYS A 88 39.30 22.01 20.69
C LYS A 88 40.61 21.36 21.14
N LYS A 89 40.67 20.85 22.37
CA LYS A 89 41.88 20.22 22.94
C LYS A 89 42.23 18.88 22.28
N LYS A 90 41.22 18.05 21.96
CA LYS A 90 41.39 16.72 21.38
C LYS A 90 41.79 16.76 19.90
N TYR A 91 41.21 17.67 19.14
CA TYR A 91 41.32 17.71 17.69
C TYR A 91 42.23 18.84 17.15
N ILE A 92 42.98 19.53 18.03
CA ILE A 92 43.92 20.64 17.72
C ILE A 92 44.92 20.42 16.58
N LYS A 93 45.12 19.17 16.13
CA LYS A 93 46.01 18.79 15.02
C LYS A 93 45.29 18.67 13.66
N GLU A 94 43.96 18.66 13.64
CA GLU A 94 43.15 18.61 12.42
C GLU A 94 42.95 20.04 11.89
N LYS A 95 43.55 20.36 10.75
CA LYS A 95 43.51 21.72 10.17
C LYS A 95 42.19 22.02 9.43
N ARG A 96 41.38 21.00 9.14
CA ARG A 96 40.08 21.13 8.47
C ARG A 96 38.89 21.21 9.44
N LEU A 97 39.12 21.25 10.74
CA LEU A 97 38.07 21.15 11.76
C LEU A 97 38.25 22.19 12.86
N GLU A 98 37.39 23.20 12.84
CA GLU A 98 37.27 24.18 13.92
C GLU A 98 36.10 23.83 14.83
N PHE A 99 36.09 24.41 16.04
CA PHE A 99 35.00 24.22 17.00
C PHE A 99 34.65 25.55 17.65
N ASP A 100 33.37 25.83 17.87
CA ASP A 100 32.95 27.03 18.58
C ASP A 100 31.60 26.93 19.32
N ILE A 101 31.34 27.89 20.21
CA ILE A 101 30.13 27.89 21.06
C ILE A 101 29.00 28.63 20.34
N LEU A 102 27.83 28.00 20.22
CA LEU A 102 26.65 28.59 19.60
C LEU A 102 25.36 27.96 20.13
N ASP A 103 24.44 28.80 20.63
CA ASP A 103 23.02 28.45 20.68
C ASP A 103 22.39 28.80 19.34
N ILE A 104 21.87 27.80 18.63
CA ILE A 104 21.21 28.00 17.33
C ILE A 104 19.90 28.81 17.45
N GLN A 105 19.33 28.94 18.65
CA GLN A 105 18.14 29.74 18.94
C GLN A 105 18.47 31.20 19.30
N THR A 106 19.72 31.64 19.18
CA THR A 106 20.08 33.05 19.45
C THR A 106 19.30 34.01 18.56
N LYS A 107 18.62 35.02 19.13
CA LYS A 107 17.96 36.07 18.35
C LYS A 107 18.97 36.88 17.50
N ASN A 108 20.19 37.00 18.02
CA ASN A 108 21.29 37.72 17.41
C ASN A 108 22.36 36.72 16.92
N LEU A 109 22.15 36.13 15.74
CA LEU A 109 23.16 35.30 15.08
C LEU A 109 24.42 36.14 14.77
N PRO A 110 25.62 35.74 15.24
CA PRO A 110 26.86 36.44 14.95
C PRO A 110 27.14 36.56 13.45
N THR A 111 27.55 37.74 12.99
CA THR A 111 27.78 38.06 11.57
C THR A 111 28.75 37.11 10.88
N LYS A 112 29.76 36.59 11.61
CA LYS A 112 30.74 35.60 11.12
C LYS A 112 30.14 34.26 10.66
N TYR A 113 28.85 34.02 10.90
CA TYR A 113 28.12 32.86 10.44
C TYR A 113 27.15 33.16 9.29
N VAL A 114 26.85 34.42 9.00
CA VAL A 114 25.77 34.82 8.07
C VAL A 114 26.23 34.65 6.62
N SER A 115 25.50 33.82 5.86
CA SER A 115 25.82 33.43 4.48
C SER A 115 27.28 32.99 4.28
N GLU A 116 27.79 32.19 5.22
CA GLU A 116 29.15 31.66 5.18
C GLU A 116 29.23 30.17 4.81
N PHE A 117 28.13 29.42 4.82
CA PHE A 117 28.17 27.96 4.70
C PHE A 117 27.53 27.44 3.41
N ASP A 118 28.25 26.52 2.78
CA ASP A 118 27.84 25.78 1.59
C ASP A 118 27.05 24.50 2.00
N LEU A 119 27.25 24.02 3.24
CA LEU A 119 26.49 22.93 3.87
C LEU A 119 26.26 23.17 5.37
N VAL A 120 25.00 23.08 5.82
CA VAL A 120 24.61 23.04 7.24
C VAL A 120 24.13 21.64 7.61
N LEU A 121 24.70 21.07 8.68
CA LEU A 121 24.40 19.75 9.21
C LEU A 121 23.83 19.86 10.63
N SER A 122 22.88 18.99 10.99
CA SER A 122 22.50 18.80 12.39
C SER A 122 21.84 17.44 12.62
N PHE A 123 22.47 16.59 13.43
CA PHE A 123 22.00 15.23 13.69
C PHE A 123 21.51 15.09 15.13
N TYR A 124 20.19 14.95 15.32
CA TYR A 124 19.52 14.85 16.62
C TYR A 124 19.66 16.08 17.54
N THR A 125 20.10 17.23 17.06
CA THR A 125 20.14 18.46 17.88
C THR A 125 18.82 19.22 17.85
N LEU A 126 18.21 19.42 16.68
CA LEU A 126 17.08 20.36 16.52
C LEU A 126 15.77 19.94 17.21
N HIS A 127 15.64 18.67 17.63
CA HIS A 127 14.55 18.24 18.52
C HIS A 127 14.76 18.65 19.98
N TRP A 128 15.98 19.07 20.34
CA TRP A 128 16.32 19.82 21.54
C TRP A 128 16.38 21.34 21.21
N CYS A 129 15.35 21.87 20.55
CA CYS A 129 15.10 23.31 20.45
C CYS A 129 13.69 23.63 20.98
N ASN A 130 13.59 24.64 21.85
CA ASN A 130 12.32 25.17 22.34
C ASN A 130 11.67 26.05 21.28
N ASP A 131 12.47 26.91 20.63
CA ASP A 131 12.06 27.74 19.50
C ASP A 131 12.69 27.21 18.22
N ILE A 132 12.02 26.22 17.63
CA ILE A 132 12.45 25.61 16.37
C ILE A 132 12.30 26.59 15.19
N THR A 133 11.44 27.60 15.30
CA THR A 133 11.30 28.66 14.28
C THR A 133 12.56 29.51 14.23
N GLN A 134 13.01 30.02 15.40
CA GLN A 134 14.22 30.81 15.51
C GLN A 134 15.48 30.02 15.09
N ALA A 135 15.53 28.73 15.42
CA ALA A 135 16.62 27.84 14.99
C ALA A 135 16.68 27.69 13.46
N PHE A 136 15.56 27.44 12.78
CA PHE A 136 15.53 27.31 11.32
C PHE A 136 15.75 28.65 10.60
N GLU A 137 15.30 29.78 11.16
CA GLU A 137 15.64 31.12 10.65
C GLU A 137 17.17 31.33 10.66
N ASN A 138 17.84 30.97 11.75
CA ASN A 138 19.29 31.10 11.86
C ASN A 138 20.04 30.13 10.96
N ILE A 139 19.59 28.88 10.81
CA ILE A 139 20.14 27.93 9.83
C ILE A 139 20.01 28.48 8.41
N TYR A 140 18.87 29.09 8.06
CA TYR A 140 18.73 29.73 6.74
C TYR A 140 19.70 30.91 6.59
N ARG A 141 19.79 31.79 7.60
CA ARG A 141 20.74 32.92 7.61
C ARG A 141 22.20 32.48 7.51
N MET A 142 22.55 31.23 7.86
CA MET A 142 23.90 30.69 7.71
C MET A 142 24.26 30.32 6.27
N LEU A 143 23.27 29.95 5.46
CA LEU A 143 23.52 29.38 4.13
C LEU A 143 23.92 30.45 3.11
N ARG A 144 24.86 30.07 2.26
CA ARG A 144 25.17 30.77 1.00
C ARG A 144 24.09 30.53 -0.04
N PRO A 145 24.01 31.35 -1.10
CA PRO A 145 23.20 31.03 -2.28
C PRO A 145 23.55 29.63 -2.83
N ASN A 146 22.52 28.78 -2.98
CA ASN A 146 22.62 27.35 -3.32
C ASN A 146 23.26 26.43 -2.26
N GLY A 147 23.56 26.92 -1.06
CA GLY A 147 23.97 26.08 0.07
C GLY A 147 22.86 25.12 0.50
N VAL A 148 23.23 23.96 1.02
CA VAL A 148 22.29 22.88 1.39
C VAL A 148 22.22 22.65 2.90
N MET A 149 21.03 22.25 3.37
CA MET A 149 20.78 21.85 4.76
C MET A 149 20.48 20.35 4.80
N LEU A 150 21.17 19.60 5.66
CA LEU A 150 20.98 18.17 5.89
C LEU A 150 20.79 17.90 7.39
N VAL A 151 19.53 17.74 7.80
CA VAL A 151 19.12 17.72 9.21
C VAL A 151 18.30 16.48 9.56
N LEU A 152 18.54 15.92 10.74
CA LEU A 152 17.79 14.79 11.31
C LEU A 152 17.27 15.16 12.70
N PHE A 153 15.96 15.12 12.89
CA PHE A 153 15.30 15.47 14.15
C PHE A 153 13.99 14.70 14.32
N VAL A 154 13.51 14.60 15.56
CA VAL A 154 12.17 14.05 15.88
C VAL A 154 11.14 15.16 15.69
N THR A 155 10.07 14.90 14.95
CA THR A 155 9.07 15.90 14.56
C THR A 155 8.22 16.39 15.74
N SER A 156 8.04 17.71 15.84
CA SER A 156 7.13 18.38 16.78
C SER A 156 6.06 19.16 16.03
N HIS A 157 4.94 19.52 16.66
CA HIS A 157 3.85 20.23 15.95
C HIS A 157 4.29 21.55 15.30
N ASN A 158 5.22 22.28 15.92
CA ASN A 158 5.62 23.61 15.45
C ASN A 158 6.39 23.58 14.13
N ILE A 159 7.07 22.47 13.76
CA ILE A 159 7.85 22.41 12.51
C ILE A 159 6.96 22.48 11.26
N PHE A 160 5.72 22.00 11.34
CA PHE A 160 4.81 22.01 10.19
C PHE A 160 4.44 23.44 9.79
N ASN A 161 4.21 24.32 10.76
CA ASN A 161 3.96 25.75 10.51
C ASN A 161 5.21 26.45 9.92
N VAL A 162 6.41 26.06 10.36
CA VAL A 162 7.68 26.59 9.81
C VAL A 162 7.86 26.15 8.35
N LEU A 163 7.63 24.87 8.05
CA LEU A 163 7.69 24.33 6.68
C LEU A 163 6.60 24.95 5.79
N GLU A 164 5.37 25.13 6.29
CA GLU A 164 4.26 25.78 5.58
C GLU A 164 4.64 27.22 5.17
N ASN A 165 5.13 28.03 6.11
CA ASN A 165 5.58 29.39 5.84
C ASN A 165 6.75 29.45 4.83
N LEU A 166 7.74 28.54 4.96
CA LEU A 166 8.88 28.46 4.07
C LEU A 166 8.51 27.98 2.65
N ILE A 167 7.45 27.20 2.49
CA ILE A 167 6.94 26.76 1.17
C ILE A 167 6.14 27.87 0.48
N TYR A 168 5.44 28.74 1.24
CA TYR A 168 4.66 29.84 0.66
C TYR A 168 5.47 31.10 0.32
N ASP A 169 6.65 31.33 0.90
CA ASP A 169 7.50 32.45 0.49
C ASP A 169 8.20 32.15 -0.85
N GLY A 170 7.86 32.93 -1.87
CA GLY A 170 8.32 32.76 -3.25
C GLY A 170 9.83 32.86 -3.47
N ARG A 171 10.60 33.28 -2.46
CA ARG A 171 12.08 33.26 -2.50
C ARG A 171 12.68 31.88 -2.18
N PHE A 172 11.89 30.98 -1.58
CA PHE A 172 12.38 29.72 -0.99
C PHE A 172 11.80 28.48 -1.66
N ALA A 173 10.57 28.56 -2.22
CA ALA A 173 9.86 27.45 -2.85
C ALA A 173 10.65 26.71 -3.96
N SER A 174 11.58 27.39 -4.64
CA SER A 174 12.46 26.79 -5.66
C SER A 174 13.65 25.99 -5.12
N HIS A 175 14.00 26.17 -3.84
CA HIS A 175 15.18 25.57 -3.21
C HIS A 175 14.84 24.46 -2.21
N ILE A 176 13.59 24.43 -1.73
CA ILE A 176 13.10 23.44 -0.76
C ILE A 176 12.73 22.13 -1.46
N LYS A 177 13.63 21.14 -1.40
CA LYS A 177 13.38 19.74 -1.79
C LYS A 177 13.07 18.90 -0.55
N VAL A 178 11.80 18.79 -0.17
CA VAL A 178 11.37 18.02 1.01
C VAL A 178 11.40 16.51 0.72
N ASN A 179 12.47 15.84 1.15
CA ASN A 179 12.50 14.38 1.31
C ASN A 179 12.27 14.02 2.78
N ILE A 180 11.06 13.57 3.14
CA ILE A 180 10.76 13.06 4.49
C ILE A 180 10.90 11.53 4.48
N LEU A 181 11.98 11.01 5.09
CA LEU A 181 12.05 9.60 5.48
C LEU A 181 11.33 9.42 6.83
N ILE A 182 10.31 8.56 6.87
CA ILE A 182 9.63 8.15 8.10
C ILE A 182 10.38 6.94 8.70
N ILE A 183 11.39 7.20 9.52
CA ILE A 183 12.10 6.13 10.24
C ILE A 183 11.22 5.64 11.40
N HIS A 184 10.55 4.50 11.22
CA HIS A 184 9.84 3.82 12.30
C HIS A 184 10.82 3.37 13.41
N PHE A 185 10.58 3.83 14.64
CA PHE A 185 11.41 3.50 15.80
C PHE A 185 10.81 2.33 16.61
N PHE A 186 11.22 1.11 16.28
CA PHE A 186 11.23 -0.01 17.23
C PHE A 186 12.45 -0.88 16.93
N GLN A 187 13.48 -0.77 17.76
CA GLN A 187 14.73 -1.52 17.65
C GLN A 187 14.90 -2.39 18.89
N GLU A 188 15.39 -3.62 18.70
CA GLU A 188 15.66 -4.56 19.78
C GLU A 188 16.67 -3.99 20.79
N ILE A 189 16.39 -4.14 22.08
CA ILE A 189 17.44 -4.11 23.11
C ILE A 189 17.89 -5.54 23.34
N SER A 190 18.77 -6.01 22.45
CA SER A 190 19.60 -7.19 22.73
C SER A 190 20.79 -6.77 23.58
N LEU A 191 20.95 -7.37 24.76
CA LEU A 191 22.08 -7.11 25.66
C LEU A 191 23.32 -7.89 25.21
N ASN A 192 24.46 -7.19 25.11
CA ASN A 192 25.73 -7.74 24.63
C ASN A 192 26.14 -9.05 25.33
N ASN A 193 26.48 -10.07 24.54
CA ASN A 193 27.87 -10.50 24.27
C ASN A 193 27.84 -11.66 23.26
N SER A 194 28.82 -11.88 22.39
CA SER A 194 30.22 -11.43 22.40
C SER A 194 30.73 -10.96 21.02
N ARG A 195 32.01 -10.59 20.94
CA ARG A 195 32.76 -10.25 19.71
C ARG A 195 33.01 -11.55 18.91
N ILE A 196 33.19 -11.55 17.58
CA ILE A 196 34.32 -10.94 16.84
C ILE A 196 33.91 -10.52 15.42
N ARG A 197 34.58 -9.49 14.88
CA ARG A 197 34.47 -9.08 13.47
C ARG A 197 35.34 -9.97 12.58
N THR A 198 34.80 -10.38 11.43
CA THR A 198 35.53 -10.33 10.16
C THR A 198 34.61 -9.69 9.12
N GLY A 199 35.03 -8.55 8.58
CA GLY A 199 34.37 -7.96 7.41
C GLY A 199 35.19 -8.27 6.17
N LYS A 200 34.56 -8.85 5.15
CA LYS A 200 34.97 -8.63 3.76
C LYS A 200 33.86 -7.81 3.10
N PHE A 201 34.21 -6.63 2.62
CA PHE A 201 33.26 -5.75 1.92
C PHE A 201 33.15 -6.12 0.44
N LEU A 202 32.06 -5.67 -0.17
CA LEU A 202 31.65 -5.93 -1.55
C LEU A 202 32.62 -5.31 -2.58
N PHE A 203 33.67 -6.04 -2.95
CA PHE A 203 34.54 -5.70 -4.11
C PHE A 203 35.01 -6.89 -4.95
N ASP A 204 34.92 -8.13 -4.46
CA ASP A 204 35.41 -9.33 -5.16
C ASP A 204 34.44 -9.86 -6.26
N GLU A 205 33.27 -9.24 -6.49
CA GLU A 205 32.22 -9.77 -7.39
C GLU A 205 31.97 -8.93 -8.67
N ILE A 206 32.99 -8.18 -9.13
CA ILE A 206 33.01 -7.59 -10.49
C ILE A 206 33.78 -8.49 -11.49
N PHE A 207 34.70 -9.33 -11.01
CA PHE A 207 35.42 -10.33 -11.80
C PHE A 207 35.34 -11.69 -11.12
N GLY A 208 34.48 -12.58 -11.64
CA GLY A 208 34.20 -13.86 -11.00
C GLY A 208 35.38 -14.83 -11.01
N ILE A 209 35.79 -15.29 -9.83
CA ILE A 209 36.66 -16.44 -9.61
C ILE A 209 36.04 -17.28 -8.48
N ASP A 210 35.76 -18.56 -8.75
CA ASP A 210 35.31 -19.51 -7.73
C ASP A 210 36.42 -19.79 -6.73
N ILE A 211 36.15 -19.65 -5.43
CA ILE A 211 36.91 -20.33 -4.37
C ILE A 211 35.94 -21.08 -3.47
N ILE A 212 36.02 -22.40 -3.54
CA ILE A 212 35.33 -23.35 -2.66
C ILE A 212 36.13 -23.42 -1.35
N GLU A 213 35.47 -23.37 -0.20
CA GLU A 213 35.94 -24.16 0.94
C GLU A 213 34.77 -24.61 1.82
N ASN A 214 34.79 -25.89 2.19
CA ASN A 214 33.74 -26.52 3.00
C ASN A 214 34.09 -26.41 4.48
N THR A 215 33.08 -26.18 5.32
CA THR A 215 33.05 -26.77 6.67
C THR A 215 31.59 -26.98 7.06
N GLU A 216 31.15 -28.23 7.04
CA GLU A 216 29.84 -28.63 7.56
C GLU A 216 29.87 -28.66 9.09
N THR A 217 28.77 -28.26 9.72
CA THR A 217 28.28 -28.83 11.00
C THR A 217 26.78 -28.59 11.07
N ASP A 218 26.00 -29.64 11.30
CA ASP A 218 24.55 -29.60 11.22
C ASP A 218 23.90 -28.92 12.43
N GLU A 219 23.04 -27.93 12.17
CA GLU A 219 21.76 -27.83 12.89
C GLU A 219 20.69 -27.12 12.03
N GLU A 220 19.41 -27.49 12.24
CA GLU A 220 18.35 -27.19 11.25
C GLU A 220 17.93 -25.71 11.21
N ARG A 221 18.21 -25.02 10.10
CA ARG A 221 17.63 -23.70 9.79
C ARG A 221 16.95 -23.67 8.43
N LEU A 222 15.61 -23.70 8.43
CA LEU A 222 14.83 -23.29 7.26
C LEU A 222 15.06 -21.80 6.98
N ARG A 223 15.15 -21.44 5.70
CA ARG A 223 15.27 -20.04 5.28
C ARG A 223 13.92 -19.34 5.45
N ASN A 224 13.78 -18.55 6.51
CA ASN A 224 12.64 -17.66 6.69
C ASN A 224 12.73 -16.50 5.68
N CYS A 225 11.65 -16.21 4.96
CA CYS A 225 11.65 -15.25 3.86
C CYS A 225 10.39 -14.37 3.86
N THR A 226 10.53 -13.13 3.40
CA THR A 226 9.45 -12.16 3.27
C THR A 226 8.50 -12.51 2.11
N CYS A 227 7.60 -13.46 2.37
CA CYS A 227 6.54 -13.86 1.45
C CYS A 227 5.24 -14.14 2.21
N GLU A 228 4.12 -13.94 1.51
CA GLU A 228 2.79 -14.27 2.01
C GLU A 228 2.17 -15.40 1.19
N CYS A 229 1.59 -16.36 1.89
CA CYS A 229 0.85 -17.48 1.30
C CYS A 229 -0.67 -17.27 1.40
N GLY A 230 -1.45 -18.06 0.64
CA GLY A 230 -2.89 -18.20 0.82
C GLY A 230 -3.75 -17.02 0.34
N LEU A 231 -3.13 -15.93 -0.11
CA LEU A 231 -3.81 -14.74 -0.62
C LEU A 231 -4.34 -14.92 -2.06
N SER A 232 -5.54 -15.48 -2.15
CA SER A 232 -6.32 -15.52 -3.41
C SER A 232 -6.71 -14.11 -3.86
N ASN A 233 -6.83 -13.91 -5.17
CA ASN A 233 -7.27 -12.63 -5.76
C ASN A 233 -8.80 -12.55 -5.73
N GLN A 234 -9.38 -12.58 -4.53
CA GLN A 234 -10.82 -12.75 -4.34
C GLN A 234 -11.63 -11.46 -4.49
N GLU A 235 -12.61 -11.55 -5.38
CA GLU A 235 -13.90 -10.87 -5.29
C GLU A 235 -15.01 -11.95 -5.20
N ASN A 236 -16.23 -11.57 -4.83
CA ASN A 236 -17.24 -12.50 -4.31
C ASN A 236 -17.92 -13.37 -5.38
N ARG A 237 -18.33 -14.59 -5.00
CA ARG A 237 -18.89 -15.63 -5.90
C ARG A 237 -20.41 -15.78 -5.73
N ILE A 238 -21.10 -16.15 -6.81
CA ILE A 238 -22.44 -16.75 -6.81
C ILE A 238 -22.36 -18.26 -7.12
N VAL A 239 -23.25 -19.05 -6.53
CA VAL A 239 -23.18 -20.52 -6.44
C VAL A 239 -23.37 -21.23 -7.80
N GLY A 240 -22.96 -22.51 -7.87
CA GLY A 240 -22.90 -23.34 -9.07
C GLY A 240 -21.50 -23.36 -9.69
N GLY A 241 -21.10 -24.48 -10.32
CA GLY A 241 -19.80 -24.60 -10.99
C GLY A 241 -19.70 -23.66 -12.18
N ARG A 242 -18.62 -22.87 -12.26
CA ARG A 242 -18.36 -21.86 -13.30
C ARG A 242 -16.84 -21.76 -13.52
N PRO A 243 -16.38 -21.23 -14.68
CA PRO A 243 -14.98 -20.83 -14.85
C PRO A 243 -14.55 -19.86 -13.74
N THR A 244 -13.32 -19.99 -13.24
CA THR A 244 -12.80 -19.04 -12.23
C THR A 244 -12.61 -17.66 -12.88
N LEU A 245 -12.45 -16.61 -12.07
CA LEU A 245 -11.84 -15.38 -12.60
C LEU A 245 -10.35 -15.65 -12.96
N PRO A 246 -9.79 -14.98 -13.98
CA PRO A 246 -8.39 -15.17 -14.33
C PRO A 246 -7.45 -14.95 -13.15
N ASN A 247 -6.54 -15.90 -12.92
CA ASN A 247 -5.57 -15.86 -11.82
C ASN A 247 -6.18 -15.76 -10.40
N ARG A 248 -7.45 -16.15 -10.18
CA ARG A 248 -8.09 -16.12 -8.84
C ARG A 248 -7.30 -16.91 -7.78
N TYR A 249 -6.71 -18.04 -8.19
CA TYR A 249 -5.92 -18.95 -7.35
C TYR A 249 -4.45 -18.95 -7.79
N PRO A 250 -3.64 -17.96 -7.37
CA PRO A 250 -2.28 -17.71 -7.91
C PRO A 250 -1.23 -18.79 -7.57
N TRP A 251 -1.59 -19.83 -6.81
CA TRP A 251 -0.76 -21.02 -6.58
C TRP A 251 -1.06 -22.17 -7.55
N ILE A 252 -2.17 -22.11 -8.31
CA ILE A 252 -2.54 -23.22 -9.19
C ILE A 252 -1.46 -23.41 -10.26
N ALA A 253 -1.02 -24.65 -10.40
CA ALA A 253 0.07 -24.99 -11.29
C ALA A 253 -0.34 -26.16 -12.18
N ARG A 254 0.06 -26.09 -13.45
CA ARG A 254 -0.23 -27.10 -14.46
C ARG A 254 1.00 -27.97 -14.69
N LEU A 255 0.89 -29.28 -14.48
CA LEU A 255 1.93 -30.24 -14.86
C LEU A 255 1.72 -30.62 -16.32
N VAL A 256 2.75 -30.35 -17.11
CA VAL A 256 2.81 -30.64 -18.54
C VAL A 256 3.89 -31.68 -18.77
N TYR A 257 3.55 -32.77 -19.44
CA TYR A 257 4.47 -33.82 -19.85
C TYR A 257 4.47 -33.91 -21.37
N ASP A 258 5.65 -33.78 -21.97
CA ASP A 258 5.84 -33.88 -23.43
C ASP A 258 4.94 -32.91 -24.24
N GLY A 259 4.73 -31.72 -23.70
CA GLY A 259 3.87 -30.67 -24.29
C GLY A 259 2.37 -30.82 -24.00
N ARG A 260 1.92 -31.92 -23.38
CA ARG A 260 0.51 -32.18 -23.07
C ARG A 260 0.22 -32.00 -21.58
N PHE A 261 -1.00 -31.56 -21.24
CA PHE A 261 -1.47 -31.54 -19.85
C PHE A 261 -1.47 -32.96 -19.25
N HIS A 262 -1.10 -33.06 -17.97
CA HIS A 262 -1.03 -34.33 -17.26
C HIS A 262 -1.77 -34.31 -15.91
N CYS A 263 -1.48 -33.33 -15.05
CA CYS A 263 -2.03 -33.22 -13.70
C CYS A 263 -2.02 -31.75 -13.20
N GLY A 264 -2.75 -31.48 -12.13
CA GLY A 264 -2.58 -30.29 -11.31
C GLY A 264 -1.37 -30.37 -10.35
N ALA A 265 -0.99 -29.21 -9.83
CA ALA A 265 -0.07 -29.03 -8.71
C ALA A 265 -0.41 -27.71 -7.98
N SER A 266 0.24 -27.45 -6.85
CA SER A 266 0.16 -26.16 -6.13
C SER A 266 1.53 -25.63 -5.73
N LEU A 267 1.74 -24.33 -5.87
CA LEU A 267 2.98 -23.65 -5.46
C LEU A 267 3.07 -23.51 -3.93
N LEU A 268 4.13 -24.03 -3.31
CA LEU A 268 4.37 -23.89 -1.87
C LEU A 268 5.34 -22.75 -1.54
N ASN A 269 6.30 -22.47 -2.43
CA ASN A 269 7.21 -21.34 -2.34
C ASN A 269 7.75 -20.98 -3.73
N ASN A 270 8.81 -20.17 -3.80
CA ASN A 270 9.44 -19.74 -5.05
C ASN A 270 10.14 -20.88 -5.84
N ASP A 271 10.42 -22.03 -5.20
CA ASP A 271 11.25 -23.12 -5.74
C ASP A 271 10.57 -24.50 -5.76
N TYR A 272 9.42 -24.68 -5.12
CA TYR A 272 8.75 -25.98 -4.93
C TYR A 272 7.25 -25.91 -5.25
N VAL A 273 6.78 -26.88 -6.05
CA VAL A 273 5.35 -27.23 -6.16
C VAL A 273 5.07 -28.59 -5.53
N ILE A 274 3.88 -28.76 -4.96
CA ILE A 274 3.35 -30.02 -4.44
C ILE A 274 2.30 -30.61 -5.39
N THR A 275 2.27 -31.93 -5.51
CA THR A 275 1.33 -32.69 -6.37
C THR A 275 1.16 -34.12 -5.82
N ALA A 276 0.37 -34.95 -6.49
CA ALA A 276 0.23 -36.36 -6.16
C ALA A 276 1.45 -37.18 -6.62
N ALA A 277 1.77 -38.27 -5.91
CA ALA A 277 2.86 -39.18 -6.27
C ALA A 277 2.57 -39.94 -7.57
N HIS A 278 1.30 -40.29 -7.84
CA HIS A 278 0.90 -40.99 -9.05
C HIS A 278 1.18 -40.14 -10.32
N CYS A 279 0.98 -38.82 -10.24
CA CYS A 279 1.21 -37.86 -11.32
C CYS A 279 2.68 -37.73 -11.80
N VAL A 280 3.65 -38.31 -11.07
CA VAL A 280 5.08 -38.21 -11.44
C VAL A 280 5.85 -39.53 -11.39
N ARG A 281 5.23 -40.63 -10.92
CA ARG A 281 5.89 -41.93 -10.67
C ARG A 281 6.71 -42.44 -11.86
N ASN A 282 6.19 -42.34 -13.08
CA ASN A 282 6.77 -42.92 -14.30
C ASN A 282 7.24 -41.86 -15.32
N LEU A 283 7.32 -40.58 -14.95
CA LEU A 283 7.64 -39.50 -15.88
C LEU A 283 9.15 -39.23 -15.95
N LYS A 284 9.72 -39.18 -17.17
CA LYS A 284 11.11 -38.72 -17.37
C LYS A 284 11.21 -37.24 -16.98
N ARG A 285 11.96 -36.92 -15.91
CA ARG A 285 12.11 -35.56 -15.34
C ARG A 285 12.37 -34.47 -16.40
N SER A 286 13.18 -34.75 -17.42
CA SER A 286 13.50 -33.82 -18.50
C SER A 286 12.31 -33.40 -19.38
N LYS A 287 11.26 -34.23 -19.46
CA LYS A 287 9.99 -33.97 -20.17
C LYS A 287 8.92 -33.31 -19.29
N ILE A 288 9.15 -33.16 -17.97
CA ILE A 288 8.21 -32.49 -17.05
C ILE A 288 8.43 -30.98 -17.09
N ARG A 289 7.35 -30.23 -17.33
CA ARG A 289 7.27 -28.78 -17.15
C ARG A 289 6.18 -28.44 -16.15
N VAL A 290 6.45 -27.46 -15.30
CA VAL A 290 5.50 -26.81 -14.41
C VAL A 290 5.13 -25.48 -15.05
N VAL A 291 3.84 -25.17 -15.16
CA VAL A 291 3.34 -23.90 -15.70
C VAL A 291 2.55 -23.19 -14.61
N LEU A 292 2.81 -21.89 -14.40
CA LEU A 292 2.31 -21.07 -13.30
C LEU A 292 1.81 -19.72 -13.81
N GLY A 293 0.77 -19.15 -13.19
CA GLY A 293 0.13 -17.93 -13.69
C GLY A 293 -0.56 -18.15 -15.04
N ASP A 294 -1.15 -19.33 -15.19
CA ASP A 294 -1.82 -19.85 -16.37
C ASP A 294 -3.33 -19.98 -16.05
N TYR A 295 -4.21 -19.73 -17.03
CA TYR A 295 -5.67 -19.72 -16.81
C TYR A 295 -6.40 -20.46 -17.92
N ASP A 296 -6.24 -20.01 -19.17
CA ASP A 296 -6.74 -20.73 -20.36
C ASP A 296 -5.59 -21.48 -21.04
N GLN A 297 -5.68 -22.82 -21.07
CA GLN A 297 -4.63 -23.68 -21.65
C GLN A 297 -4.41 -23.47 -23.15
N TYR A 298 -5.34 -22.81 -23.86
CA TYR A 298 -5.36 -22.69 -25.31
C TYR A 298 -5.13 -21.26 -25.82
N VAL A 299 -5.31 -20.23 -25.00
CA VAL A 299 -5.23 -18.83 -25.43
C VAL A 299 -4.47 -17.97 -24.42
N ASN A 300 -3.43 -17.24 -24.88
CA ASN A 300 -2.64 -16.33 -24.05
C ASN A 300 -3.37 -14.99 -23.75
N THR A 301 -4.68 -15.01 -23.48
CA THR A 301 -5.46 -13.80 -23.12
C THR A 301 -4.91 -13.09 -21.89
N ASP A 302 -4.40 -13.86 -20.95
CA ASP A 302 -3.98 -13.40 -19.63
C ASP A 302 -2.46 -13.17 -19.54
N GLY A 303 -1.80 -12.95 -20.68
CA GLY A 303 -0.36 -12.77 -20.80
C GLY A 303 0.43 -14.09 -20.69
N THR A 304 1.76 -13.99 -20.77
CA THR A 304 2.64 -15.16 -20.94
C THR A 304 2.73 -16.02 -19.67
N PRO A 305 2.30 -17.29 -19.68
CA PRO A 305 2.37 -18.16 -18.51
C PRO A 305 3.81 -18.59 -18.21
N VAL A 306 4.14 -18.71 -16.92
CA VAL A 306 5.52 -18.90 -16.45
C VAL A 306 5.86 -20.39 -16.40
N MET A 307 6.47 -20.87 -17.49
CA MET A 307 7.01 -22.23 -17.57
C MET A 307 8.32 -22.41 -16.80
N ARG A 308 8.48 -23.59 -16.17
CA ARG A 308 9.70 -24.05 -15.49
C ARG A 308 9.97 -25.52 -15.76
N ALA A 309 11.23 -25.88 -15.91
CA ALA A 309 11.70 -27.27 -15.89
C ALA A 309 11.93 -27.74 -14.44
N VAL A 310 11.88 -29.05 -14.21
CA VAL A 310 12.05 -29.65 -12.87
C VAL A 310 13.51 -30.06 -12.62
N SER A 311 14.12 -29.57 -11.54
CA SER A 311 15.47 -29.94 -11.10
C SER A 311 15.48 -31.27 -10.32
N ALA A 312 14.51 -31.48 -9.43
CA ALA A 312 14.35 -32.72 -8.67
C ALA A 312 12.86 -33.13 -8.53
N VAL A 313 12.60 -34.44 -8.52
CA VAL A 313 11.28 -35.04 -8.24
C VAL A 313 11.41 -35.83 -6.96
N VAL A 314 10.73 -35.39 -5.90
CA VAL A 314 10.81 -35.99 -4.55
C VAL A 314 9.46 -36.61 -4.22
N ARG A 315 9.33 -37.91 -4.49
CA ARG A 315 8.12 -38.71 -4.22
C ARG A 315 8.20 -39.30 -2.81
N HIS A 316 7.08 -39.36 -2.08
CA HIS A 316 7.06 -40.02 -0.77
C HIS A 316 7.48 -41.49 -0.90
N ARG A 317 8.45 -41.93 -0.09
CA ARG A 317 9.08 -43.27 -0.22
C ARG A 317 8.06 -44.40 -0.11
N ASN A 318 7.10 -44.25 0.80
CA ASN A 318 6.06 -45.25 1.09
C ASN A 318 4.80 -45.10 0.20
N PHE A 319 4.89 -44.45 -0.97
CA PHE A 319 3.74 -44.37 -1.89
C PHE A 319 3.44 -45.75 -2.49
N ASP A 320 2.25 -46.28 -2.18
CA ASP A 320 1.72 -47.50 -2.79
C ASP A 320 0.71 -47.18 -3.90
N MET A 321 0.95 -47.75 -5.08
CA MET A 321 0.08 -47.62 -6.26
C MET A 321 -1.25 -48.35 -6.10
N ASN A 322 -1.33 -49.40 -5.27
CA ASN A 322 -2.54 -50.24 -5.17
C ASN A 322 -3.59 -49.61 -4.25
N SER A 323 -3.17 -49.08 -3.10
CA SER A 323 -4.04 -48.38 -2.13
C SER A 323 -4.11 -46.87 -2.33
N TYR A 324 -3.20 -46.27 -3.12
CA TYR A 324 -2.98 -44.82 -3.19
C TYR A 324 -2.63 -44.18 -1.83
N ASN A 325 -2.11 -44.97 -0.89
CA ASN A 325 -1.64 -44.46 0.40
C ASN A 325 -0.29 -43.73 0.24
N HIS A 326 -0.11 -42.62 0.94
CA HIS A 326 1.02 -41.68 0.79
C HIS A 326 1.20 -41.08 -0.62
N ASP A 327 0.09 -40.76 -1.31
CA ASP A 327 0.08 -40.16 -2.64
C ASP A 327 0.45 -38.66 -2.64
N VAL A 328 1.73 -38.37 -2.37
CA VAL A 328 2.30 -37.01 -2.39
C VAL A 328 3.72 -36.97 -2.97
N ALA A 329 3.99 -35.92 -3.75
CA ALA A 329 5.31 -35.59 -4.29
C ALA A 329 5.55 -34.07 -4.31
N LEU A 330 6.81 -33.70 -4.17
CA LEU A 330 7.34 -32.34 -4.34
C LEU A 330 8.19 -32.27 -5.60
N LEU A 331 8.06 -31.20 -6.38
CA LEU A 331 8.89 -30.94 -7.55
C LEU A 331 9.68 -29.64 -7.33
N LYS A 332 11.00 -29.77 -7.26
CA LYS A 332 11.91 -28.62 -7.19
C LYS A 332 12.06 -28.02 -8.59
N LEU A 333 11.88 -26.71 -8.71
CA LEU A 333 12.01 -25.98 -9.97
C LEU A 333 13.50 -25.79 -10.32
N ARG A 334 13.84 -25.75 -11.62
CA ARG A 334 15.21 -25.50 -12.09
C ARG A 334 15.63 -24.02 -12.02
N LYS A 335 14.65 -23.12 -11.91
CA LYS A 335 14.85 -21.68 -11.68
C LYS A 335 13.64 -21.18 -10.90
N SER A 336 13.87 -20.38 -9.88
CA SER A 336 12.80 -19.84 -9.04
C SER A 336 11.74 -19.08 -9.85
N VAL A 337 10.52 -19.00 -9.34
CA VAL A 337 9.51 -18.05 -9.80
C VAL A 337 9.55 -16.79 -8.95
N LYS A 338 9.42 -15.62 -9.60
CA LYS A 338 9.17 -14.35 -8.90
C LYS A 338 7.68 -14.31 -8.57
N PHE A 339 7.34 -14.03 -7.31
CA PHE A 339 5.95 -13.84 -6.93
C PHE A 339 5.37 -12.56 -7.58
N SER A 340 4.07 -12.56 -7.82
CA SER A 340 3.33 -11.48 -8.48
C SER A 340 1.85 -11.52 -8.06
N LYS A 341 0.97 -10.76 -8.73
CA LYS A 341 -0.49 -11.00 -8.61
C LYS A 341 -0.89 -12.39 -9.15
N LYS A 342 -0.19 -12.91 -10.16
CA LYS A 342 -0.54 -14.15 -10.88
C LYS A 342 0.11 -15.41 -10.29
N ILE A 343 1.18 -15.25 -9.50
CA ILE A 343 1.99 -16.35 -8.97
C ILE A 343 2.29 -16.08 -7.49
N ARG A 344 1.72 -16.87 -6.58
CA ARG A 344 1.89 -16.79 -5.12
C ARG A 344 1.78 -18.19 -4.51
N PRO A 345 2.36 -18.45 -3.33
CA PRO A 345 2.23 -19.75 -2.69
C PRO A 345 0.88 -19.96 -1.98
N ILE A 346 0.44 -21.20 -1.84
CA ILE A 346 -0.65 -21.60 -0.92
C ILE A 346 -0.08 -21.80 0.49
N CYS A 347 -0.84 -21.52 1.55
CA CYS A 347 -0.38 -21.81 2.90
C CYS A 347 -0.44 -23.32 3.18
N LEU A 348 0.55 -23.83 3.91
CA LEU A 348 0.45 -25.16 4.53
C LEU A 348 -0.45 -25.05 5.78
N PRO A 349 -1.30 -26.06 6.05
CA PRO A 349 -2.20 -26.03 7.19
C PRO A 349 -1.47 -26.22 8.52
N GLN A 350 -2.01 -25.65 9.59
CA GLN A 350 -1.39 -25.70 10.92
C GLN A 350 -1.32 -27.14 11.49
N PRO A 351 -0.23 -27.52 12.19
CA PRO A 351 -0.09 -28.86 12.77
C PRO A 351 -1.23 -29.23 13.72
N GLY A 352 -1.81 -30.42 13.54
CA GLY A 352 -2.89 -30.93 14.40
C GLY A 352 -4.32 -30.53 13.99
N THR A 353 -4.50 -29.66 13.00
CA THR A 353 -5.83 -29.32 12.47
C THR A 353 -6.50 -30.49 11.73
N ASP A 354 -7.81 -30.65 11.92
CA ASP A 354 -8.66 -31.51 11.08
C ASP A 354 -9.67 -30.62 10.32
N PRO A 355 -9.65 -30.60 8.97
CA PRO A 355 -10.59 -29.83 8.17
C PRO A 355 -12.01 -30.46 8.07
N ALA A 356 -12.25 -31.60 8.71
CA ALA A 356 -13.56 -32.25 8.72
C ALA A 356 -14.69 -31.33 9.20
N GLY A 357 -15.83 -31.37 8.51
CA GLY A 357 -17.00 -30.52 8.78
C GLY A 357 -16.96 -29.13 8.10
N LYS A 358 -15.81 -28.70 7.58
CA LYS A 358 -15.72 -27.46 6.78
C LYS A 358 -16.14 -27.70 5.32
N GLU A 359 -16.54 -26.64 4.62
CA GLU A 359 -16.57 -26.63 3.16
C GLU A 359 -15.17 -26.33 2.61
N GLY A 360 -14.68 -27.16 1.68
CA GLY A 360 -13.45 -26.97 0.94
C GLY A 360 -13.72 -26.54 -0.50
N THR A 361 -12.73 -25.95 -1.17
CA THR A 361 -12.80 -25.61 -2.60
C THR A 361 -11.76 -26.40 -3.37
N VAL A 362 -12.20 -27.17 -4.37
CA VAL A 362 -11.32 -27.83 -5.35
C VAL A 362 -11.14 -26.89 -6.54
N VAL A 363 -9.91 -26.81 -7.04
CA VAL A 363 -9.52 -25.93 -8.16
C VAL A 363 -8.63 -26.71 -9.13
N GLY A 364 -8.92 -26.63 -10.43
CA GLY A 364 -8.11 -27.32 -11.44
C GLY A 364 -8.62 -27.17 -12.87
N TRP A 365 -8.11 -28.05 -13.74
CA TRP A 365 -8.54 -28.21 -15.13
C TRP A 365 -9.07 -29.64 -15.38
N GLY A 366 -9.61 -30.30 -14.36
CA GLY A 366 -10.34 -31.55 -14.52
C GLY A 366 -11.60 -31.38 -15.38
N ARG A 367 -12.06 -32.48 -15.97
CA ARG A 367 -13.29 -32.50 -16.77
C ARG A 367 -14.47 -31.99 -15.94
N THR A 368 -15.35 -31.20 -16.56
CA THR A 368 -16.59 -30.74 -15.91
C THR A 368 -17.68 -31.81 -15.81
N SER A 369 -17.46 -32.98 -16.42
CA SER A 369 -18.32 -34.16 -16.35
C SER A 369 -17.52 -35.45 -16.49
N GLU A 370 -18.02 -36.56 -15.95
CA GLU A 370 -17.35 -37.86 -16.04
C GLU A 370 -17.19 -38.28 -17.51
N GLY A 371 -15.94 -38.48 -17.95
CA GLY A 371 -15.61 -38.80 -19.35
C GLY A 371 -15.69 -37.65 -20.35
N GLY A 372 -16.08 -36.43 -19.95
CA GLY A 372 -16.20 -35.26 -20.81
C GLY A 372 -14.89 -34.71 -21.39
N MET A 373 -14.95 -33.54 -22.02
CA MET A 373 -13.73 -32.82 -22.46
C MET A 373 -13.06 -32.12 -21.28
N LEU A 374 -11.74 -31.88 -21.39
CA LEU A 374 -10.99 -31.03 -20.47
C LEU A 374 -11.34 -29.56 -20.76
N PRO A 375 -11.65 -28.74 -19.74
CA PRO A 375 -11.88 -27.32 -19.94
C PRO A 375 -10.56 -26.59 -20.21
N GLY A 376 -10.56 -25.64 -21.16
CA GLY A 376 -9.42 -24.74 -21.36
C GLY A 376 -9.16 -23.87 -20.13
N LYS A 377 -10.22 -23.33 -19.52
CA LYS A 377 -10.17 -22.42 -18.37
C LYS A 377 -10.21 -23.17 -17.04
N VAL A 378 -9.49 -22.67 -16.03
CA VAL A 378 -9.56 -23.19 -14.64
C VAL A 378 -11.02 -23.18 -14.15
N GLN A 379 -11.42 -24.24 -13.44
CA GLN A 379 -12.74 -24.40 -12.82
C GLN A 379 -12.63 -24.47 -11.29
N GLU A 380 -13.74 -24.18 -10.59
CA GLU A 380 -13.84 -24.29 -9.13
C GLU A 380 -15.17 -24.89 -8.63
N VAL A 381 -15.08 -25.82 -7.69
CA VAL A 381 -16.23 -26.44 -7.02
C VAL A 381 -16.06 -26.43 -5.50
N GLN A 382 -17.12 -26.12 -4.77
CA GLN A 382 -17.17 -26.22 -3.30
C GLN A 382 -17.72 -27.58 -2.89
N VAL A 383 -17.11 -28.19 -1.89
CA VAL A 383 -17.40 -29.57 -1.44
C VAL A 383 -17.23 -29.71 0.08
N PRO A 384 -18.14 -30.41 0.78
CA PRO A 384 -18.05 -30.63 2.21
C PRO A 384 -16.96 -31.65 2.50
N ILE A 385 -16.20 -31.41 3.56
CA ILE A 385 -15.11 -32.29 3.98
C ILE A 385 -15.64 -33.26 5.04
N TYR A 386 -15.63 -34.56 4.72
CA TYR A 386 -16.09 -35.61 5.62
C TYR A 386 -15.03 -35.98 6.67
N SER A 387 -15.48 -36.32 7.87
CA SER A 387 -14.63 -36.97 8.86
C SER A 387 -14.19 -38.36 8.39
N LEU A 388 -13.10 -38.89 8.95
CA LEU A 388 -12.61 -40.24 8.62
C LEU A 388 -13.67 -41.32 8.91
N THR A 389 -14.46 -41.16 9.98
CA THR A 389 -15.54 -42.10 10.34
C THR A 389 -16.77 -41.97 9.44
N GLN A 390 -17.05 -40.77 8.91
CA GLN A 390 -18.07 -40.59 7.87
C GLN A 390 -17.63 -41.22 6.55
N CYS A 391 -16.40 -40.94 6.08
CA CYS A 391 -15.92 -41.49 4.81
C CYS A 391 -15.82 -43.03 4.83
N ARG A 392 -15.41 -43.64 5.94
CA ARG A 392 -15.41 -45.10 6.11
C ARG A 392 -16.82 -45.74 6.13
N LYS A 393 -17.88 -44.95 6.25
CA LYS A 393 -19.30 -45.37 6.13
C LYS A 393 -19.91 -45.09 4.75
N MET A 394 -19.15 -44.49 3.81
CA MET A 394 -19.57 -44.31 2.41
C MET A 394 -19.47 -45.64 1.63
N LYS A 395 -19.77 -45.64 0.33
CA LYS A 395 -19.78 -46.86 -0.50
C LYS A 395 -18.38 -47.44 -0.81
N TYR A 396 -17.32 -46.86 -0.25
CA TYR A 396 -15.97 -47.43 -0.29
C TYR A 396 -15.81 -48.58 0.71
N ARG A 397 -14.97 -49.57 0.38
CA ARG A 397 -14.53 -50.55 1.39
C ARG A 397 -13.76 -49.80 2.49
N ALA A 398 -14.19 -49.89 3.74
CA ALA A 398 -13.68 -49.06 4.84
C ALA A 398 -12.16 -49.18 5.05
N ASN A 399 -11.57 -50.36 4.78
CA ASN A 399 -10.13 -50.61 4.86
C ASN A 399 -9.30 -49.90 3.76
N ARG A 400 -9.93 -49.40 2.69
CA ARG A 400 -9.28 -48.62 1.64
C ARG A 400 -9.07 -47.14 2.01
N ILE A 401 -9.78 -46.64 3.04
CA ILE A 401 -9.67 -45.25 3.50
C ILE A 401 -8.73 -45.20 4.72
N THR A 402 -7.48 -44.77 4.49
CA THR A 402 -6.44 -44.67 5.53
C THR A 402 -6.52 -43.34 6.29
N GLU A 403 -5.82 -43.23 7.42
CA GLU A 403 -5.76 -41.96 8.18
C GLU A 403 -4.91 -40.87 7.52
N ASN A 404 -4.28 -41.21 6.40
CA ASN A 404 -3.55 -40.29 5.53
C ASN A 404 -4.45 -39.65 4.47
N MET A 405 -5.77 -39.92 4.53
CA MET A 405 -6.75 -39.45 3.55
C MET A 405 -7.75 -38.48 4.17
N ILE A 406 -8.29 -37.62 3.32
CA ILE A 406 -9.51 -36.82 3.49
C ILE A 406 -10.46 -37.24 2.38
N CYS A 407 -11.77 -37.16 2.62
CA CYS A 407 -12.77 -37.34 1.56
C CYS A 407 -13.67 -36.10 1.50
N ALA A 408 -14.00 -35.63 0.30
CA ALA A 408 -14.86 -34.46 0.12
C ALA A 408 -15.68 -34.57 -1.17
N GLY A 409 -16.95 -34.15 -1.12
CA GLY A 409 -17.86 -34.18 -2.28
C GLY A 409 -19.34 -34.16 -1.91
N ARG A 410 -20.21 -33.81 -2.87
CA ARG A 410 -21.68 -34.00 -2.83
C ARG A 410 -22.11 -34.72 -4.11
N SER A 411 -23.39 -35.13 -4.17
CA SER A 411 -23.97 -35.58 -5.44
C SER A 411 -23.80 -34.49 -6.50
N ASN A 412 -23.25 -34.86 -7.67
CA ASN A 412 -23.00 -33.97 -8.80
C ASN A 412 -21.98 -32.83 -8.53
N GLN A 413 -21.21 -32.88 -7.43
CA GLN A 413 -20.20 -31.86 -7.09
C GLN A 413 -18.98 -32.50 -6.44
N ASP A 414 -17.89 -32.66 -7.21
CA ASP A 414 -16.66 -33.32 -6.79
C ASP A 414 -15.50 -32.88 -7.70
N SER A 415 -14.27 -33.21 -7.29
CA SER A 415 -13.13 -33.38 -8.18
C SER A 415 -13.43 -34.37 -9.31
N CYS A 416 -12.81 -34.18 -10.47
CA CYS A 416 -12.99 -35.07 -11.62
C CYS A 416 -11.66 -35.37 -12.34
N GLN A 417 -11.71 -36.19 -13.39
CA GLN A 417 -10.49 -36.67 -14.04
C GLN A 417 -9.71 -35.50 -14.68
N GLY A 418 -8.47 -35.31 -14.24
CA GLY A 418 -7.61 -34.18 -14.61
C GLY A 418 -7.33 -33.22 -13.45
N ASP A 419 -8.12 -33.25 -12.37
CA ASP A 419 -7.81 -32.48 -11.14
C ASP A 419 -6.71 -33.15 -10.29
N SER A 420 -6.33 -34.41 -10.58
CA SER A 420 -5.25 -35.16 -9.92
C SER A 420 -4.02 -34.30 -9.61
N GLY A 421 -3.57 -34.31 -8.36
CA GLY A 421 -2.45 -33.49 -7.89
C GLY A 421 -2.79 -32.01 -7.61
N GLY A 422 -3.97 -31.54 -7.98
CA GLY A 422 -4.50 -30.22 -7.61
C GLY A 422 -4.92 -30.12 -6.13
N PRO A 423 -5.18 -28.90 -5.62
CA PRO A 423 -5.48 -28.66 -4.22
C PRO A 423 -6.96 -28.85 -3.86
N LEU A 424 -7.20 -29.36 -2.66
CA LEU A 424 -8.40 -29.09 -1.86
C LEU A 424 -8.05 -27.99 -0.87
N LEU A 425 -8.64 -26.81 -1.06
CA LEU A 425 -8.39 -25.59 -0.30
C LEU A 425 -9.41 -25.42 0.83
N VAL A 426 -8.98 -24.90 1.98
CA VAL A 426 -9.85 -24.52 3.10
C VAL A 426 -9.56 -23.06 3.48
N GLN A 427 -10.59 -22.29 3.81
CA GLN A 427 -10.46 -20.92 4.32
C GLN A 427 -10.19 -20.96 5.83
N GLU A 428 -9.18 -20.22 6.28
CA GLU A 428 -8.84 -20.01 7.69
C GLU A 428 -8.46 -18.54 7.90
N ALA A 429 -9.28 -17.82 8.68
CA ALA A 429 -9.35 -16.35 8.65
C ALA A 429 -9.32 -15.81 7.20
N ASP A 430 -8.46 -14.84 6.89
CA ASP A 430 -8.33 -14.22 5.55
C ASP A 430 -7.49 -15.02 4.54
N LYS A 431 -6.93 -16.19 4.92
CA LYS A 431 -6.02 -16.98 4.07
C LYS A 431 -6.63 -18.33 3.68
N LEU A 432 -6.25 -18.83 2.50
CA LEU A 432 -6.51 -20.20 2.09
C LEU A 432 -5.33 -21.10 2.44
N GLU A 433 -5.62 -22.31 2.91
CA GLU A 433 -4.66 -23.37 3.24
C GLU A 433 -4.91 -24.62 2.37
N ILE A 434 -3.86 -25.35 2.00
CA ILE A 434 -3.99 -26.62 1.27
C ILE A 434 -4.28 -27.78 2.25
N ALA A 435 -5.56 -28.04 2.49
CA ALA A 435 -6.01 -29.14 3.35
C ALA A 435 -5.72 -30.51 2.74
N GLY A 436 -5.88 -30.64 1.42
CA GLY A 436 -5.72 -31.91 0.70
C GLY A 436 -5.14 -31.78 -0.71
N ILE A 437 -4.71 -32.91 -1.27
CA ILE A 437 -4.24 -33.05 -2.66
C ILE A 437 -5.12 -34.10 -3.35
N VAL A 438 -5.70 -33.80 -4.52
CA VAL A 438 -6.56 -34.74 -5.27
C VAL A 438 -5.79 -36.01 -5.61
N SER A 439 -6.27 -37.17 -5.15
CA SER A 439 -5.57 -38.45 -5.27
C SER A 439 -6.35 -39.48 -6.11
N TRP A 440 -7.55 -39.88 -5.69
CA TRP A 440 -8.38 -40.85 -6.42
C TRP A 440 -9.88 -40.72 -6.12
N GLY A 441 -10.73 -41.37 -6.91
CA GLY A 441 -12.19 -41.39 -6.72
C GLY A 441 -12.85 -42.49 -7.56
N VAL A 442 -14.18 -42.57 -7.54
CA VAL A 442 -14.97 -43.50 -8.38
C VAL A 442 -16.03 -42.71 -9.14
N GLY A 443 -15.72 -42.41 -10.40
CA GLY A 443 -16.46 -41.45 -11.22
C GLY A 443 -16.26 -40.00 -10.77
N CYS A 444 -17.19 -39.12 -11.14
CA CYS A 444 -17.18 -37.72 -10.69
C CYS A 444 -18.54 -37.36 -10.06
N GLY A 445 -18.56 -37.05 -8.76
CA GLY A 445 -19.79 -36.66 -8.04
C GLY A 445 -20.83 -37.79 -7.89
N ARG A 446 -20.43 -39.06 -8.02
CA ARG A 446 -21.35 -40.21 -7.95
C ARG A 446 -21.94 -40.35 -6.52
N PRO A 447 -23.27 -40.54 -6.36
CA PRO A 447 -23.90 -40.63 -5.04
C PRO A 447 -23.29 -41.69 -4.12
N GLY A 448 -22.64 -41.25 -3.04
CA GLY A 448 -21.98 -42.10 -2.04
C GLY A 448 -20.51 -42.46 -2.34
N TYR A 449 -19.89 -41.87 -3.36
CA TYR A 449 -18.47 -42.01 -3.69
C TYR A 449 -17.78 -40.63 -3.81
N PRO A 450 -17.57 -39.90 -2.69
CA PRO A 450 -16.85 -38.63 -2.71
C PRO A 450 -15.37 -38.82 -3.08
N GLY A 451 -14.75 -37.84 -3.72
CA GLY A 451 -13.32 -37.82 -4.01
C GLY A 451 -12.45 -38.02 -2.77
N VAL A 452 -11.29 -38.66 -2.97
CA VAL A 452 -10.33 -38.99 -1.93
C VAL A 452 -9.02 -38.24 -2.17
N TYR A 453 -8.55 -37.58 -1.12
CA TYR A 453 -7.47 -36.60 -1.15
C TYR A 453 -6.39 -36.99 -0.13
N THR A 454 -5.10 -36.77 -0.44
CA THR A 454 -4.01 -36.95 0.53
C THR A 454 -4.06 -35.84 1.59
N ARG A 455 -4.13 -36.21 2.88
CA ARG A 455 -4.28 -35.33 4.05
C ARG A 455 -2.98 -34.59 4.36
N VAL A 456 -2.86 -33.32 3.93
CA VAL A 456 -1.59 -32.57 4.01
C VAL A 456 -1.05 -32.45 5.44
N THR A 457 -1.91 -32.33 6.45
CA THR A 457 -1.49 -32.24 7.86
C THR A 457 -0.72 -33.47 8.37
N ARG A 458 -0.87 -34.64 7.74
CA ARG A 458 -0.04 -35.83 8.04
C ARG A 458 1.37 -35.77 7.44
N TYR A 459 1.59 -34.93 6.43
CA TYR A 459 2.83 -34.85 5.66
C TYR A 459 3.70 -33.63 5.95
N LEU A 460 3.24 -32.67 6.78
CA LEU A 460 3.97 -31.43 7.10
C LEU A 460 5.46 -31.67 7.43
N LYS A 461 5.77 -32.60 8.34
CA LYS A 461 7.16 -32.95 8.69
C LYS A 461 7.99 -33.41 7.47
N TRP A 462 7.40 -34.23 6.60
CA TRP A 462 8.04 -34.67 5.35
C TRP A 462 8.17 -33.53 4.33
N ILE A 463 7.18 -32.65 4.23
CA ILE A 463 7.20 -31.48 3.34
C ILE A 463 8.36 -30.54 3.75
N HIS A 464 8.42 -30.11 5.02
CA HIS A 464 9.49 -29.26 5.52
C HIS A 464 10.88 -29.90 5.38
N ALA A 465 11.02 -31.19 5.72
CA ALA A 465 12.31 -31.90 5.61
C ALA A 465 12.85 -31.99 4.17
N ASN A 466 11.99 -31.95 3.14
CA ASN A 466 12.40 -31.96 1.73
C ASN A 466 12.41 -30.56 1.08
N MET A 467 12.04 -29.52 1.85
CA MET A 467 12.05 -28.10 1.44
C MET A 467 13.15 -27.28 2.15
N LYS A 468 14.10 -27.92 2.87
CA LYS A 468 15.13 -27.23 3.69
C LYS A 468 15.90 -26.09 2.98
N GLU A 469 16.13 -26.21 1.67
CA GLU A 469 16.81 -25.18 0.86
C GLU A 469 15.93 -23.97 0.51
N GLY A 470 14.60 -24.12 0.56
CA GLY A 470 13.62 -23.16 0.05
C GLY A 470 12.98 -22.29 1.13
N CYS A 471 12.49 -21.13 0.71
CA CYS A 471 11.76 -20.20 1.56
C CYS A 471 10.45 -20.80 2.12
N LEU A 472 10.03 -20.38 3.31
CA LEU A 472 8.68 -20.67 3.83
C LEU A 472 8.00 -19.39 4.32
N CYS A 473 6.73 -19.22 3.94
CA CYS A 473 5.92 -18.05 4.21
C CYS A 473 5.06 -18.30 5.47
N MET A 474 5.09 -17.40 6.45
CA MET A 474 4.44 -17.62 7.76
C MET A 474 3.22 -16.72 8.01
N GLN A 475 2.58 -16.93 9.17
CA GLN A 475 1.31 -16.35 9.62
C GLN A 475 1.59 -15.63 10.96
N MET A 476 1.03 -14.42 11.19
CA MET A 476 1.36 -13.58 12.36
C MET A 476 0.12 -12.90 12.95
N THR A 477 0.16 -12.62 14.27
CA THR A 477 -0.91 -12.03 15.09
C THR A 477 -0.28 -11.18 16.22
N ILE A 478 -0.88 -10.05 16.64
CA ILE A 478 -0.21 -9.01 17.48
C ILE A 478 -1.17 -8.42 18.56
N SER A 479 -0.63 -7.94 19.69
CA SER A 479 -1.32 -7.11 20.72
C SER A 479 -0.41 -5.96 21.25
N LYS A 480 -0.91 -5.04 22.11
CA LYS A 480 -0.33 -3.69 22.37
C LYS A 480 -0.57 -3.12 23.79
N GLN A 481 0.34 -2.26 24.28
CA GLN A 481 0.02 -1.03 25.07
C GLN A 481 1.19 -0.01 25.20
N LEU A 482 0.92 1.22 25.69
CA LEU A 482 1.81 2.41 25.65
C LEU A 482 1.36 3.51 26.65
N SER A 483 2.27 4.28 27.28
CA SER A 483 1.99 5.58 27.97
C SER A 483 3.26 6.46 28.12
N ALA A 484 3.16 7.71 28.64
CA ALA A 484 4.17 8.78 28.47
C ALA A 484 4.34 9.79 29.66
N TYR A 485 5.35 10.68 29.59
CA TYR A 485 5.61 11.77 30.56
C TYR A 485 6.29 13.01 29.90
N ARG A 486 6.35 14.18 30.58
CA ARG A 486 6.95 15.46 30.08
C ARG A 486 7.98 16.08 31.06
N PRO A 487 9.05 16.71 30.54
CA PRO A 487 9.79 17.77 31.25
C PRO A 487 9.97 19.06 30.40
N THR A 488 10.51 20.11 31.01
CA THR A 488 10.78 21.43 30.42
C THR A 488 12.20 21.60 29.88
N GLY A 489 12.36 22.25 28.73
CA GLY A 489 13.65 22.71 28.25
C GLY A 489 14.52 21.63 27.61
N CYS A 490 15.51 22.08 26.83
CA CYS A 490 16.27 21.24 25.92
C CYS A 490 17.55 20.65 26.52
N ALA A 491 17.44 20.05 27.72
CA ALA A 491 18.49 19.29 28.38
C ALA A 491 17.90 18.16 29.25
N ARG A 492 18.60 17.01 29.33
CA ARG A 492 18.12 15.79 30.03
C ARG A 492 18.49 15.74 31.53
N LEU A 493 17.62 15.08 32.30
CA LEU A 493 17.88 14.46 33.61
C LEU A 493 17.32 13.00 33.59
N PRO A 494 17.55 12.15 34.62
CA PRO A 494 18.79 11.39 34.78
C PRO A 494 18.58 9.86 34.83
N PHE A 495 19.63 9.09 34.55
CA PHE A 495 19.68 7.64 34.81
C PHE A 495 20.26 7.36 36.21
N ARG A 496 19.72 6.38 36.94
CA ARG A 496 20.27 5.88 38.21
C ARG A 496 20.41 4.36 38.17
N ASN A 497 21.60 3.85 38.51
CA ASN A 497 21.90 2.42 38.53
C ASN A 497 21.45 1.78 39.84
N SER A 498 20.89 0.57 39.79
CA SER A 498 21.46 -0.64 40.46
C SER A 498 20.59 -1.87 40.20
N ASN A 499 21.24 -3.03 40.03
CA ASN A 499 20.57 -4.34 39.92
C ASN A 499 19.78 -4.69 41.19
N TYR A 500 18.62 -5.35 41.06
CA TYR A 500 18.17 -6.49 41.89
C TYR A 500 16.96 -7.18 41.22
N PHE A 501 16.45 -8.27 41.80
CA PHE A 501 15.59 -9.30 41.17
C PHE A 501 14.19 -9.38 41.84
N PHE A 502 13.24 -10.07 41.19
CA PHE A 502 11.84 -10.38 41.63
C PHE A 502 10.90 -9.16 41.81
N ASP A 503 9.58 -9.17 41.59
CA ASP A 503 8.55 -10.06 41.01
C ASP A 503 7.20 -9.30 41.20
N LEU A 504 6.06 -9.98 41.02
CA LEU A 504 4.67 -9.53 40.98
C LEU A 504 4.09 -8.64 42.11
N SER A 505 3.00 -7.96 41.71
CA SER A 505 1.80 -7.54 42.50
C SER A 505 1.71 -6.10 43.02
N VAL A 506 0.44 -5.68 43.25
CA VAL A 506 -0.04 -4.36 43.73
C VAL A 506 0.31 -3.18 42.78
N TRP A 507 -0.63 -2.40 42.24
CA TRP A 507 -1.90 -1.94 42.82
C TRP A 507 -3.14 -2.12 41.94
N GLN A 508 -4.27 -2.26 42.63
CA GLN A 508 -5.63 -2.32 42.11
C GLN A 508 -6.37 -1.02 42.50
N LEU A 509 -7.48 -0.72 41.81
CA LEU A 509 -8.54 0.20 42.25
C LEU A 509 -8.15 1.68 42.53
N PHE A 510 -8.47 2.55 41.58
CA PHE A 510 -9.67 3.39 41.75
C PHE A 510 -10.36 3.59 40.39
N TYR A 511 -11.68 3.44 40.35
CA TYR A 511 -12.52 3.47 39.14
C TYR A 511 -13.91 4.03 39.53
N LEU A 512 -14.74 4.34 38.52
CA LEU A 512 -16.05 5.02 38.64
C LEU A 512 -15.96 6.50 39.07
N TYR A 513 -16.92 7.38 38.77
CA TYR A 513 -18.26 7.19 38.15
C TYR A 513 -18.42 8.22 37.01
N ILE A 514 -18.35 7.82 35.73
CA ILE A 514 -19.47 7.51 34.80
C ILE A 514 -20.55 8.62 34.70
N TYR A 515 -20.81 9.09 33.46
CA TYR A 515 -22.10 9.30 32.75
C TYR A 515 -21.86 10.33 31.60
N LYS A 516 -22.28 10.14 30.34
CA LYS A 516 -22.85 8.95 29.66
C LYS A 516 -22.79 9.08 28.11
N ASP A 517 -22.75 7.94 27.42
CA ASP A 517 -23.37 7.56 26.13
C ASP A 517 -23.56 8.59 24.97
N LEU A 518 -23.36 8.28 23.67
CA LEU A 518 -22.61 7.21 22.97
C LEU A 518 -22.70 7.44 21.43
N ILE A 519 -21.61 7.29 20.67
CA ILE A 519 -21.59 6.73 19.28
C ILE A 519 -20.14 6.39 18.89
N LYS A 520 -19.97 5.44 17.96
CA LYS A 520 -18.70 4.76 17.63
C LYS A 520 -17.93 5.46 16.50
N ILE A 521 -16.60 5.29 16.49
CA ILE A 521 -15.78 4.99 15.30
C ILE A 521 -14.47 4.31 15.75
N VAL A 522 -13.86 3.49 14.89
CA VAL A 522 -12.66 2.68 15.13
C VAL A 522 -11.67 2.88 13.96
N SER A 523 -10.36 2.68 14.19
CA SER A 523 -9.22 2.91 13.27
C SER A 523 -8.93 4.42 13.05
N VAL A 524 -7.72 4.87 12.67
CA VAL A 524 -6.75 4.39 11.67
C VAL A 524 -5.28 4.62 12.15
N ALA A 525 -4.31 4.08 11.39
CA ALA A 525 -2.88 4.45 11.31
C ALA A 525 -1.86 3.57 12.07
N GLU A 526 -1.38 2.54 11.36
CA GLU A 526 -0.05 1.95 11.50
C GLU A 526 0.49 1.54 10.11
N MET A 527 1.80 1.29 10.01
CA MET A 527 2.58 0.92 8.80
C MET A 527 2.87 2.04 7.78
N PHE A 528 4.15 2.20 7.41
CA PHE A 528 4.64 2.23 6.01
C PHE A 528 6.17 2.17 5.88
N ASP A 529 6.68 1.15 5.16
CA ASP A 529 7.82 1.11 4.22
C ASP A 529 7.77 -0.29 3.51
N GLU A 530 8.61 -0.80 2.59
CA GLU A 530 9.84 -0.33 1.94
C GLU A 530 9.67 -0.04 0.42
N LYS A 531 10.71 0.57 -0.17
CA LYS A 531 11.18 0.49 -1.57
C LYS A 531 10.47 1.32 -2.63
N ILE A 532 10.72 2.63 -2.54
CA ILE A 532 10.77 3.51 -3.73
C ILE A 532 12.23 3.70 -4.17
N LYS A 533 12.70 2.85 -5.11
CA LYS A 533 13.81 3.13 -6.06
C LYS A 533 13.43 2.41 -7.36
N TYR A 534 13.39 3.01 -8.55
CA TYR A 534 14.04 4.24 -9.03
C TYR A 534 13.08 5.13 -9.84
N PHE A 535 13.35 6.44 -9.88
CA PHE A 535 13.09 7.24 -11.08
C PHE A 535 14.10 8.40 -11.18
N PHE A 536 15.07 8.28 -12.09
CA PHE A 536 15.86 9.43 -12.54
C PHE A 536 15.10 10.09 -13.69
N GLY A 537 14.85 11.40 -13.59
CA GLY A 537 14.25 12.20 -14.64
C GLY A 537 14.78 13.63 -14.57
N VAL A 538 15.46 14.08 -15.62
CA VAL A 538 15.97 15.45 -15.72
C VAL A 538 14.82 16.38 -16.13
N PHE A 539 14.36 17.22 -15.21
CA PHE A 539 13.44 18.32 -15.49
C PHE A 539 14.05 19.67 -15.11
N GLY A 540 15.26 19.91 -15.61
CA GLY A 540 15.73 21.26 -15.86
C GLY A 540 15.08 21.79 -17.14
N ASN A 541 13.84 22.25 -17.06
CA ASN A 541 13.25 23.22 -17.99
C ASN A 541 11.92 23.74 -17.45
N LYS A 542 11.73 25.07 -17.47
CA LYS A 542 10.40 25.68 -17.29
C LYS A 542 9.62 25.49 -18.59
N PRO A 543 8.32 25.14 -18.59
CA PRO A 543 7.46 25.64 -19.66
C PRO A 543 7.52 27.18 -19.59
N PRO A 544 7.62 27.90 -20.73
CA PRO A 544 7.67 29.35 -20.71
C PRO A 544 6.39 29.92 -20.06
N TYR A 545 6.52 31.07 -19.40
CA TYR A 545 5.37 31.79 -18.87
C TYR A 545 4.62 32.40 -20.06
N SER A 546 3.68 31.65 -20.63
CA SER A 546 2.91 32.08 -21.80
C SER A 546 2.05 33.28 -21.43
N THR A 547 2.50 34.47 -21.80
CA THR A 547 1.72 35.71 -21.73
C THR A 547 0.66 35.82 -22.82
N GLU A 548 0.63 34.85 -23.75
CA GLU A 548 -0.42 34.66 -24.73
C GLU A 548 -1.72 34.25 -24.04
N SER A 549 -2.81 34.97 -24.34
CA SER A 549 -4.17 34.52 -24.02
C SER A 549 -4.43 33.15 -24.67
N PRO A 550 -5.24 32.27 -24.05
CA PRO A 550 -5.50 30.95 -24.62
C PRO A 550 -6.08 31.09 -26.03
N ALA A 551 -5.46 30.38 -26.98
CA ALA A 551 -5.98 30.23 -28.33
C ALA A 551 -7.43 29.65 -28.28
N PRO A 552 -8.30 30.00 -29.24
CA PRO A 552 -9.71 29.61 -29.20
C PRO A 552 -9.91 28.10 -29.03
N CYS A 553 -10.80 27.76 -28.11
CA CYS A 553 -11.06 26.41 -27.63
C CYS A 553 -11.86 25.58 -28.66
N TYR A 554 -11.18 25.02 -29.67
CA TYR A 554 -11.77 24.09 -30.63
C TYR A 554 -12.06 22.72 -30.01
N CYS A 555 -13.08 22.66 -29.14
CA CYS A 555 -13.54 21.45 -28.47
C CYS A 555 -15.04 21.54 -28.13
N SER A 556 -15.67 20.39 -27.90
CA SER A 556 -17.08 20.28 -27.50
C SER A 556 -17.21 19.59 -26.15
N CYS A 557 -18.07 20.10 -25.28
CA CYS A 557 -18.41 19.49 -24.01
C CYS A 557 -19.47 18.38 -24.15
N GLY A 558 -19.54 17.47 -23.18
CA GLY A 558 -20.72 16.62 -22.93
C GLY A 558 -21.00 15.50 -23.93
N LEU A 559 -20.12 15.22 -24.88
CA LEU A 559 -20.30 14.13 -25.85
C LEU A 559 -19.99 12.75 -25.22
N ARG A 560 -21.01 11.90 -25.06
CA ARG A 560 -20.89 10.47 -24.68
C ARG A 560 -20.42 9.65 -25.90
N ASN A 561 -19.59 8.63 -25.68
CA ASN A 561 -19.21 7.69 -26.73
C ASN A 561 -20.11 6.45 -26.68
N GLU A 562 -21.18 6.42 -27.47
CA GLU A 562 -22.25 5.40 -27.38
C GLU A 562 -21.97 4.07 -28.13
N GLU A 563 -22.33 2.97 -27.47
CA GLU A 563 -22.86 1.77 -28.14
C GLU A 563 -24.14 1.32 -27.40
N SER A 564 -25.13 0.80 -28.11
CA SER A 564 -26.47 0.57 -27.56
C SER A 564 -26.56 -0.56 -26.52
N ARG A 565 -27.18 -0.28 -25.37
CA ARG A 565 -27.69 -1.33 -24.46
C ARG A 565 -28.81 -0.89 -23.51
N ILE A 566 -29.21 -1.81 -22.63
CA ILE A 566 -30.54 -1.90 -22.02
C ILE A 566 -30.50 -1.63 -20.51
N VAL A 567 -31.58 -1.02 -19.99
CA VAL A 567 -31.81 -0.66 -18.58
C VAL A 567 -31.37 -1.76 -17.60
N GLY A 568 -30.50 -1.41 -16.65
CA GLY A 568 -30.07 -2.35 -15.61
C GLY A 568 -29.12 -1.75 -14.56
N GLY A 569 -28.20 -0.88 -14.98
CA GLY A 569 -26.95 -0.64 -14.24
C GLY A 569 -25.95 -1.71 -14.64
N GLN A 570 -24.91 -1.33 -15.39
CA GLN A 570 -24.00 -2.26 -16.06
C GLN A 570 -22.57 -1.70 -16.07
N THR A 571 -21.61 -2.55 -16.44
CA THR A 571 -20.27 -2.08 -16.83
C THR A 571 -20.38 -1.28 -18.13
N THR A 572 -19.79 -0.08 -18.11
CA THR A 572 -19.80 0.86 -19.24
C THR A 572 -19.05 0.33 -20.46
N SER A 573 -19.30 0.93 -21.63
CA SER A 573 -18.43 0.75 -22.79
C SER A 573 -17.06 1.42 -22.58
N MET A 574 -16.04 0.94 -23.29
CA MET A 574 -14.69 1.49 -23.14
C MET A 574 -14.66 2.95 -23.65
N ASN A 575 -14.25 3.87 -22.76
CA ASN A 575 -14.21 5.32 -22.97
C ASN A 575 -15.58 6.02 -23.10
N GLU A 576 -16.67 5.38 -22.65
CA GLU A 576 -18.04 5.92 -22.78
C GLU A 576 -18.24 7.30 -22.14
N PHE A 577 -17.60 7.56 -20.99
CA PHE A 577 -17.68 8.80 -20.21
C PHE A 577 -16.33 9.54 -20.21
N PRO A 578 -16.00 10.32 -21.26
CA PRO A 578 -14.66 10.89 -21.46
C PRO A 578 -14.29 12.02 -20.45
N TRP A 579 -15.21 12.44 -19.60
CA TRP A 579 -14.97 13.40 -18.50
C TRP A 579 -14.54 12.76 -17.17
N MET A 580 -14.56 11.43 -17.07
CA MET A 580 -14.23 10.75 -15.82
C MET A 580 -12.76 10.93 -15.41
N ALA A 581 -12.57 11.44 -14.20
CA ALA A 581 -11.26 11.60 -13.58
C ALA A 581 -11.12 10.66 -12.38
N ARG A 582 -10.07 9.82 -12.38
CA ARG A 582 -9.69 9.00 -11.23
C ARG A 582 -8.76 9.79 -10.31
N LEU A 583 -9.14 10.01 -9.05
CA LEU A 583 -8.25 10.58 -8.04
C LEU A 583 -7.52 9.45 -7.30
N SER A 584 -6.22 9.59 -7.08
CA SER A 584 -5.40 8.57 -6.43
C SER A 584 -4.22 9.13 -5.66
N TYR A 585 -3.96 8.56 -4.48
CA TYR A 585 -2.87 8.93 -3.59
C TYR A 585 -1.99 7.71 -3.34
N LEU A 586 -0.66 7.84 -3.45
CA LEU A 586 0.28 6.71 -3.45
C LEU A 586 -0.15 5.56 -4.40
N ASN A 587 -0.64 5.93 -5.59
CA ASN A 587 -1.23 5.04 -6.61
C ASN A 587 -2.49 4.25 -6.17
N LYS A 588 -3.05 4.49 -4.97
CA LYS A 588 -4.31 3.92 -4.49
C LYS A 588 -5.49 4.83 -4.86
N PHE A 589 -6.50 4.26 -5.51
CA PHE A 589 -7.80 4.91 -5.77
C PHE A 589 -8.56 5.19 -4.46
N TYR A 590 -9.25 6.34 -4.40
CA TYR A 590 -10.09 6.69 -3.24
C TYR A 590 -11.34 7.53 -3.56
N CYS A 591 -11.33 8.36 -4.60
CA CYS A 591 -12.47 9.19 -5.03
C CYS A 591 -12.54 9.34 -6.56
N GLY A 592 -13.73 9.61 -7.07
CA GLY A 592 -13.97 10.10 -8.42
C GLY A 592 -13.80 11.62 -8.55
N GLY A 593 -13.89 12.08 -9.79
CA GLY A 593 -13.82 13.48 -10.19
C GLY A 593 -14.33 13.64 -11.62
N THR A 594 -14.60 14.89 -12.01
CA THR A 594 -15.14 15.23 -13.33
C THR A 594 -14.32 16.34 -13.98
N LEU A 595 -13.82 16.12 -15.19
CA LEU A 595 -13.16 17.14 -16.00
C LEU A 595 -14.21 18.16 -16.47
N ILE A 596 -14.04 19.44 -16.11
CA ILE A 596 -14.98 20.53 -16.47
C ILE A 596 -14.43 21.50 -17.52
N ASN A 597 -13.11 21.51 -17.71
CA ASN A 597 -12.38 22.19 -18.77
C ASN A 597 -10.97 21.55 -18.87
N ASP A 598 -10.13 22.01 -19.78
CA ASP A 598 -8.79 21.43 -20.00
C ASP A 598 -7.79 21.49 -18.81
N ARG A 599 -8.14 22.12 -17.68
CA ARG A 599 -7.21 22.41 -16.58
C ARG A 599 -7.78 22.12 -15.19
N TYR A 600 -9.09 21.91 -15.07
CA TYR A 600 -9.78 21.77 -13.79
C TYR A 600 -10.64 20.52 -13.72
N VAL A 601 -10.52 19.84 -12.58
CA VAL A 601 -11.40 18.73 -12.16
C VAL A 601 -12.23 19.16 -10.97
N LEU A 602 -13.54 18.91 -11.05
CA LEU A 602 -14.49 19.07 -9.95
C LEU A 602 -14.61 17.74 -9.18
N THR A 603 -14.69 17.81 -7.85
CA THR A 603 -14.81 16.64 -6.95
C THR A 603 -15.45 17.08 -5.62
N ALA A 604 -15.61 16.17 -4.67
CA ALA A 604 -16.15 16.48 -3.34
C ALA A 604 -15.08 17.10 -2.42
N ALA A 605 -15.48 17.96 -1.49
CA ALA A 605 -14.57 18.56 -0.51
C ALA A 605 -14.07 17.54 0.53
N HIS A 606 -14.88 16.55 0.92
CA HIS A 606 -14.47 15.50 1.86
C HIS A 606 -13.35 14.62 1.29
N CYS A 607 -13.28 14.44 -0.04
CA CYS A 607 -12.14 13.79 -0.72
C CYS A 607 -10.82 14.57 -0.53
N MET A 608 -10.88 15.88 -0.30
CA MET A 608 -9.72 16.76 -0.14
C MET A 608 -9.41 17.11 1.32
N LYS A 609 -10.42 17.10 2.21
CA LYS A 609 -10.28 17.54 3.60
C LYS A 609 -9.96 16.36 4.52
N GLY A 610 -8.67 16.16 4.75
CA GLY A 610 -8.12 15.39 5.87
C GLY A 610 -6.77 15.94 6.29
N PHE A 611 -6.30 15.67 7.52
CA PHE A 611 -5.03 16.19 8.04
C PHE A 611 -3.81 15.89 7.13
N ILE A 612 -3.84 14.74 6.44
CA ILE A 612 -2.84 14.34 5.44
C ILE A 612 -2.97 15.23 4.18
N PHE A 613 -4.15 15.25 3.57
CA PHE A 613 -4.37 15.90 2.27
C PHE A 613 -4.28 17.42 2.30
N ARG A 614 -4.53 18.06 3.47
CA ARG A 614 -4.46 19.53 3.64
C ARG A 614 -3.07 20.13 3.37
N PHE A 615 -2.01 19.32 3.30
CA PHE A 615 -0.64 19.77 3.02
C PHE A 615 0.05 18.93 1.93
N MET A 616 -0.60 17.89 1.41
CA MET A 616 0.00 16.88 0.51
C MET A 616 -0.77 16.72 -0.81
N TRP A 617 -1.56 17.73 -1.22
CA TRP A 617 -2.37 17.66 -2.44
C TRP A 617 -1.55 17.44 -3.72
N PHE A 618 -0.28 17.86 -3.75
CA PHE A 618 0.64 17.59 -4.86
C PHE A 618 0.93 16.10 -5.09
N MET A 619 0.64 15.24 -4.10
CA MET A 619 0.73 13.78 -4.22
C MET A 619 -0.55 13.13 -4.76
N ILE A 620 -1.61 13.92 -5.01
CA ILE A 620 -2.83 13.45 -5.67
C ILE A 620 -2.56 13.40 -7.18
N ARG A 621 -2.52 12.17 -7.70
CA ARG A 621 -2.57 11.89 -9.13
C ARG A 621 -4.01 11.95 -9.58
N VAL A 622 -4.25 12.63 -10.69
CA VAL A 622 -5.54 12.70 -11.38
C VAL A 622 -5.35 12.07 -12.76
N THR A 623 -6.11 11.02 -13.06
CA THR A 623 -5.91 10.21 -14.28
C THR A 623 -7.19 10.14 -15.11
N PHE A 624 -7.05 10.22 -16.44
CA PHE A 624 -8.13 10.32 -17.43
C PHE A 624 -8.03 9.23 -18.50
N GLY A 625 -9.13 8.99 -19.23
CA GLY A 625 -9.15 8.04 -20.35
C GLY A 625 -8.99 6.57 -19.95
N GLU A 626 -9.13 6.25 -18.66
CA GLU A 626 -9.18 4.88 -18.17
C GLU A 626 -10.65 4.40 -18.10
N HIS A 627 -10.90 3.16 -18.53
CA HIS A 627 -12.13 2.44 -18.23
C HIS A 627 -11.86 1.37 -17.14
N ASP A 628 -10.79 0.59 -17.30
CA ASP A 628 -10.27 -0.34 -16.29
C ASP A 628 -9.11 0.29 -15.53
N ARG A 629 -9.32 0.63 -14.24
CA ARG A 629 -8.30 1.20 -13.34
C ARG A 629 -7.41 0.15 -12.64
N CYS A 630 -7.45 -1.09 -13.10
CA CYS A 630 -6.69 -2.23 -12.59
C CYS A 630 -5.77 -2.88 -13.64
N ILE A 631 -5.93 -2.54 -14.93
CA ILE A 631 -5.02 -2.89 -16.03
C ILE A 631 -4.17 -1.68 -16.43
N GLU A 632 -2.85 -1.82 -16.32
CA GLU A 632 -1.91 -0.74 -16.61
C GLU A 632 -1.67 -0.59 -18.13
N LYS A 633 -2.45 0.29 -18.76
CA LYS A 633 -2.11 0.96 -20.03
C LYS A 633 -1.69 2.39 -19.71
N SER A 634 -0.73 2.96 -20.44
CA SER A 634 -0.19 4.31 -20.24
C SER A 634 -1.30 5.38 -20.25
N PRO A 635 -1.70 5.96 -19.10
CA PRO A 635 -2.92 6.75 -19.01
C PRO A 635 -2.61 8.24 -18.74
N GLU A 636 -3.35 9.15 -19.39
CA GLU A 636 -3.14 10.59 -19.23
C GLU A 636 -3.30 10.99 -17.76
N THR A 637 -2.19 11.40 -17.15
CA THR A 637 -2.12 11.69 -15.72
C THR A 637 -1.61 13.10 -15.49
N ARG A 638 -2.22 13.81 -14.56
CA ARG A 638 -1.81 15.13 -14.06
C ARG A 638 -1.70 15.10 -12.54
N TYR A 639 -1.08 16.13 -11.98
CA TYR A 639 -0.91 16.34 -10.54
C TYR A 639 -1.64 17.61 -10.11
N VAL A 640 -2.23 17.60 -8.91
CA VAL A 640 -2.94 18.77 -8.37
C VAL A 640 -1.92 19.79 -7.86
N VAL A 641 -1.91 21.01 -8.40
CA VAL A 641 -1.06 22.11 -7.89
C VAL A 641 -1.80 23.03 -6.91
N ARG A 642 -3.13 23.09 -6.99
CA ARG A 642 -3.97 23.87 -6.07
C ARG A 642 -5.32 23.19 -5.86
N VAL A 643 -5.73 23.09 -4.60
CA VAL A 643 -7.11 22.76 -4.21
C VAL A 643 -7.83 24.05 -3.82
N MET A 644 -9.09 24.17 -4.20
CA MET A 644 -10.02 25.19 -3.71
C MET A 644 -11.30 24.48 -3.28
N THR A 645 -11.80 24.75 -2.07
CA THR A 645 -13.07 24.18 -1.56
C THR A 645 -14.05 25.29 -1.24
N GLY A 646 -15.34 24.96 -1.18
CA GLY A 646 -16.31 25.78 -0.45
C GLY A 646 -16.08 25.72 1.07
N ASP A 647 -16.96 26.40 1.82
CA ASP A 647 -17.02 26.34 3.29
C ASP A 647 -17.61 25.01 3.78
N PHE A 648 -16.96 23.90 3.43
CA PHE A 648 -17.45 22.55 3.70
C PHE A 648 -17.53 22.23 5.19
N SER A 649 -18.71 21.77 5.60
CA SER A 649 -19.06 21.37 6.96
C SER A 649 -19.11 19.85 7.11
N PHE A 650 -18.28 19.32 8.02
CA PHE A 650 -18.29 17.89 8.40
C PHE A 650 -19.54 17.47 9.22
N LEU A 651 -20.38 18.41 9.66
CA LEU A 651 -21.55 18.11 10.51
C LEU A 651 -22.78 17.67 9.71
N ASN A 652 -22.91 18.18 8.48
CA ASN A 652 -24.07 17.97 7.60
C ASN A 652 -23.67 17.77 6.13
N PHE A 653 -22.38 17.67 5.81
CA PHE A 653 -21.85 17.59 4.44
C PHE A 653 -22.27 18.75 3.52
N GLU A 654 -22.60 19.90 4.11
CA GLU A 654 -22.91 21.11 3.35
C GLU A 654 -21.65 21.71 2.72
N ASN A 655 -21.80 22.28 1.52
CA ASN A 655 -20.72 22.84 0.70
C ASN A 655 -19.64 21.81 0.27
N ASP A 656 -20.02 20.55 0.09
CA ASP A 656 -19.12 19.44 -0.29
C ASP A 656 -18.70 19.49 -1.76
N ILE A 657 -17.88 20.49 -2.10
CA ILE A 657 -17.36 20.74 -3.44
C ILE A 657 -15.91 21.23 -3.39
N ALA A 658 -15.11 20.72 -4.31
CA ALA A 658 -13.72 21.10 -4.51
C ALA A 658 -13.35 21.19 -5.99
N LEU A 659 -12.56 22.22 -6.32
CA LEU A 659 -11.88 22.39 -7.60
C LEU A 659 -10.41 22.03 -7.45
N LEU A 660 -9.92 21.16 -8.34
CA LEU A 660 -8.53 20.77 -8.46
C LEU A 660 -7.93 21.44 -9.69
N ARG A 661 -6.96 22.33 -9.49
CA ARG A 661 -6.16 22.88 -10.59
C ARG A 661 -5.00 21.94 -10.89
N LEU A 662 -4.87 21.54 -12.14
CA LEU A 662 -3.83 20.62 -12.61
C LEU A 662 -2.50 21.35 -12.91
N ASN A 663 -1.38 20.62 -12.92
CA ASN A 663 -0.05 21.15 -13.24
C ASN A 663 0.07 21.65 -14.68
N GLU A 664 -0.58 20.96 -15.61
CA GLU A 664 -0.54 21.18 -17.06
C GLU A 664 -1.95 21.05 -17.65
N ARG A 665 -2.12 21.54 -18.89
CA ARG A 665 -3.36 21.31 -19.66
C ARG A 665 -3.51 19.81 -19.99
N VAL A 666 -4.75 19.36 -20.09
CA VAL A 666 -5.14 18.00 -20.48
C VAL A 666 -5.39 17.99 -21.99
N PRO A 667 -4.75 17.09 -22.77
CA PRO A 667 -5.00 16.98 -24.20
C PRO A 667 -6.42 16.44 -24.41
N LEU A 668 -7.27 17.27 -25.00
CA LEU A 668 -8.64 16.86 -25.32
C LEU A 668 -8.65 15.99 -26.58
N SER A 669 -9.43 14.92 -26.56
CA SER A 669 -9.51 13.87 -27.59
C SER A 669 -10.93 13.30 -27.63
N ASP A 670 -11.18 12.21 -28.37
CA ASP A 670 -12.43 11.46 -28.22
C ASP A 670 -12.54 10.70 -26.88
N THR A 671 -11.42 10.36 -26.26
CA THR A 671 -11.36 9.61 -24.99
C THR A 671 -11.27 10.50 -23.76
N ILE A 672 -10.99 11.80 -23.92
CA ILE A 672 -10.85 12.78 -22.84
C ILE A 672 -11.50 14.10 -23.26
N ARG A 673 -12.66 14.43 -22.68
CA ARG A 673 -13.47 15.62 -22.97
C ARG A 673 -14.09 16.15 -21.68
N PRO A 674 -14.28 17.47 -21.51
CA PRO A 674 -15.02 17.97 -20.37
C PRO A 674 -16.52 17.68 -20.50
N ILE A 675 -17.20 17.52 -19.36
CA ILE A 675 -18.67 17.55 -19.28
C ILE A 675 -19.17 18.98 -19.57
N CYS A 676 -20.40 19.16 -20.05
CA CYS A 676 -20.99 20.50 -20.07
C CYS A 676 -21.34 20.93 -18.64
N LEU A 677 -21.18 22.22 -18.33
CA LEU A 677 -21.71 22.80 -17.10
C LEU A 677 -23.15 23.31 -17.35
N PRO A 678 -24.05 23.23 -16.36
CA PRO A 678 -25.46 23.59 -16.53
C PRO A 678 -25.63 25.10 -16.74
N THR A 679 -26.41 25.47 -17.74
CA THR A 679 -26.69 26.87 -18.10
C THR A 679 -27.96 27.41 -17.43
N MET A 680 -28.98 26.55 -17.23
CA MET A 680 -30.23 26.92 -16.55
C MET A 680 -30.10 26.70 -15.04
N LEU A 681 -29.61 27.73 -14.33
CA LEU A 681 -29.27 27.63 -12.89
C LEU A 681 -30.49 27.32 -12.00
N ASP A 682 -31.68 27.78 -12.38
CA ASP A 682 -32.93 27.56 -11.66
C ASP A 682 -33.54 26.16 -11.91
N ASN A 683 -32.96 25.34 -12.79
CA ASN A 683 -33.47 23.99 -13.05
C ASN A 683 -33.28 23.10 -11.82
N GLU A 684 -34.37 22.50 -11.34
CA GLU A 684 -34.34 21.53 -10.24
C GLU A 684 -34.12 20.08 -10.69
N TYR A 685 -34.27 19.79 -11.99
CA TYR A 685 -34.17 18.44 -12.58
C TYR A 685 -35.11 17.38 -11.97
N VAL A 686 -36.17 17.78 -11.26
CA VAL A 686 -37.14 16.86 -10.62
C VAL A 686 -37.70 15.85 -11.63
N GLU A 687 -37.81 14.59 -11.21
CA GLU A 687 -38.23 13.42 -12.01
C GLU A 687 -37.34 13.10 -13.23
N THR A 688 -36.30 13.89 -13.49
CA THR A 688 -35.34 13.62 -14.56
C THR A 688 -34.51 12.38 -14.23
N LYS A 689 -34.38 11.48 -15.21
CA LYS A 689 -33.46 10.34 -15.16
C LYS A 689 -32.03 10.87 -15.33
N ALA A 690 -31.25 10.77 -14.26
CA ALA A 690 -29.85 11.15 -14.25
C ALA A 690 -28.96 9.90 -14.16
N ILE A 691 -27.73 9.99 -14.66
CA ILE A 691 -26.74 8.91 -14.66
C ILE A 691 -25.63 9.27 -13.67
N VAL A 692 -25.30 8.33 -12.79
CA VAL A 692 -24.05 8.36 -12.00
C VAL A 692 -23.07 7.41 -12.64
N SER A 693 -21.81 7.82 -12.76
CA SER A 693 -20.72 6.97 -13.28
C SER A 693 -19.49 7.00 -12.38
N GLY A 694 -18.90 5.84 -12.10
CA GLY A 694 -17.76 5.75 -11.17
C GLY A 694 -17.13 4.36 -11.00
N TRP A 695 -16.16 4.28 -10.10
CA TRP A 695 -15.42 3.05 -9.77
C TRP A 695 -15.61 2.61 -8.31
N GLY A 696 -16.67 3.09 -7.65
CA GLY A 696 -17.00 2.77 -6.27
C GLY A 696 -17.42 1.31 -6.07
N THR A 697 -17.79 0.99 -4.84
CA THR A 697 -18.12 -0.37 -4.42
C THR A 697 -19.45 -0.83 -5.01
N LEU A 698 -19.51 -1.99 -5.68
CA LEU A 698 -20.76 -2.56 -6.24
C LEU A 698 -21.77 -3.04 -5.17
N LYS A 699 -21.51 -2.75 -3.90
CA LYS A 699 -22.36 -2.99 -2.71
C LYS A 699 -21.70 -2.34 -1.49
N GLU A 700 -22.47 -2.16 -0.43
CA GLU A 700 -21.95 -1.76 0.89
C GLU A 700 -20.78 -2.66 1.35
N ASP A 701 -19.78 -2.02 1.96
CA ASP A 701 -18.54 -2.63 2.45
C ASP A 701 -17.80 -3.49 1.40
N GLY A 702 -18.01 -3.19 0.11
CA GLY A 702 -17.36 -3.87 -1.01
C GLY A 702 -15.89 -3.47 -1.21
N LYS A 703 -15.30 -3.98 -2.29
CA LYS A 703 -14.12 -3.37 -2.92
C LYS A 703 -14.59 -2.46 -4.04
N PRO A 704 -13.97 -1.28 -4.26
CA PRO A 704 -14.32 -0.43 -5.38
C PRO A 704 -14.12 -1.19 -6.71
N SER A 705 -15.01 -1.02 -7.69
CA SER A 705 -14.94 -1.70 -8.98
C SER A 705 -13.65 -1.39 -9.74
N CYS A 706 -13.07 -2.38 -10.44
CA CYS A 706 -11.97 -2.15 -11.38
C CYS A 706 -12.42 -1.48 -12.68
N LEU A 707 -13.63 -1.79 -13.15
CA LEU A 707 -14.21 -1.27 -14.39
C LEU A 707 -15.16 -0.12 -14.07
N LEU A 708 -15.17 0.93 -14.89
CA LEU A 708 -16.12 2.04 -14.77
C LEU A 708 -17.56 1.52 -14.91
N GLN A 709 -18.40 1.82 -13.93
CA GLN A 709 -19.82 1.44 -13.89
C GLN A 709 -20.70 2.67 -14.12
N GLU A 710 -21.92 2.45 -14.61
CA GLU A 710 -22.99 3.46 -14.63
C GLU A 710 -24.25 2.96 -13.90
N VAL A 711 -25.03 3.90 -13.38
CA VAL A 711 -26.39 3.62 -12.88
C VAL A 711 -27.33 4.80 -13.15
N GLU A 712 -28.51 4.49 -13.70
CA GLU A 712 -29.60 5.45 -13.88
C GLU A 712 -30.41 5.56 -12.58
N VAL A 713 -30.64 6.80 -12.12
CA VAL A 713 -31.40 7.15 -10.91
C VAL A 713 -32.30 8.37 -11.19
N PRO A 714 -33.55 8.40 -10.69
CA PRO A 714 -34.42 9.56 -10.82
C PRO A 714 -34.03 10.63 -9.79
N VAL A 715 -34.00 11.90 -10.21
CA VAL A 715 -33.80 13.05 -9.32
C VAL A 715 -35.10 13.38 -8.57
N MET A 716 -34.97 13.65 -7.27
CA MET A 716 -36.09 13.95 -6.37
C MET A 716 -36.17 15.45 -6.05
N SER A 717 -37.39 15.97 -5.85
CA SER A 717 -37.56 17.34 -5.34
C SER A 717 -37.01 17.48 -3.92
N LEU A 718 -36.61 18.70 -3.55
CA LEU A 718 -36.06 18.98 -2.22
C LEU A 718 -37.02 18.58 -1.09
N GLN A 719 -38.32 18.80 -1.28
CA GLN A 719 -39.35 18.41 -0.31
C GLN A 719 -39.53 16.89 -0.24
N ALA A 720 -39.47 16.18 -1.39
CA ALA A 720 -39.49 14.72 -1.39
C ALA A 720 -38.27 14.15 -0.65
N CYS A 721 -37.07 14.69 -0.89
CA CYS A 721 -35.86 14.23 -0.18
C CYS A 721 -35.91 14.52 1.33
N ARG A 722 -36.43 15.68 1.75
CA ARG A 722 -36.65 16.00 3.18
C ARG A 722 -37.69 15.10 3.88
N ASN A 723 -38.52 14.40 3.11
CA ASN A 723 -39.51 13.43 3.59
C ASN A 723 -39.04 11.96 3.50
N THR A 724 -37.76 11.71 3.19
CA THR A 724 -37.15 10.37 3.21
C THR A 724 -36.78 9.94 4.65
N SER A 725 -36.01 8.85 4.80
CA SER A 725 -35.47 8.45 6.11
C SER A 725 -34.30 9.33 6.60
N TYR A 726 -33.86 10.33 5.82
CA TYR A 726 -32.94 11.36 6.31
C TYR A 726 -33.65 12.39 7.20
N SER A 727 -32.97 12.87 8.24
CA SER A 727 -33.42 14.06 8.97
C SER A 727 -33.45 15.27 8.05
N ALA A 728 -34.62 15.91 7.89
CA ALA A 728 -34.82 17.07 7.03
C ALA A 728 -33.85 18.24 7.29
N ARG A 729 -33.24 18.33 8.49
CA ARG A 729 -32.22 19.32 8.86
C ARG A 729 -30.85 19.08 8.22
N MET A 730 -30.61 17.89 7.66
CA MET A 730 -29.36 17.53 6.97
C MET A 730 -29.42 17.80 5.46
N ILE A 731 -30.62 18.00 4.90
CA ILE A 731 -30.83 18.25 3.47
C ILE A 731 -31.05 19.75 3.23
N SER A 732 -30.00 20.46 2.82
CA SER A 732 -30.08 21.88 2.47
C SER A 732 -30.32 22.11 0.98
N GLU A 733 -30.62 23.36 0.59
CA GLU A 733 -30.86 23.76 -0.80
C GLU A 733 -29.62 23.72 -1.70
N ASN A 734 -28.45 23.45 -1.10
CA ASN A 734 -27.18 23.26 -1.77
C ASN A 734 -26.94 21.80 -2.19
N MET A 735 -27.92 20.94 -2.00
CA MET A 735 -27.91 19.52 -2.35
C MET A 735 -29.03 19.19 -3.36
N LEU A 736 -28.87 18.07 -4.05
CA LEU A 736 -29.99 17.33 -4.65
C LEU A 736 -29.89 15.86 -4.22
N CYS A 737 -30.99 15.13 -4.33
CA CYS A 737 -31.05 13.71 -4.02
C CYS A 737 -31.53 12.94 -5.24
N ALA A 738 -30.93 11.78 -5.51
CA ALA A 738 -31.32 10.93 -6.63
C ALA A 738 -31.26 9.46 -6.22
N GLY A 739 -32.24 8.68 -6.65
CA GLY A 739 -32.41 7.28 -6.29
C GLY A 739 -33.88 6.86 -6.17
N TYR A 740 -34.14 5.56 -6.10
CA TYR A 740 -35.49 5.02 -5.93
C TYR A 740 -35.81 4.90 -4.43
N LEU A 741 -37.07 5.15 -4.04
CA LEU A 741 -37.49 5.06 -2.64
C LEU A 741 -37.39 3.64 -2.08
N GLU A 742 -37.52 2.63 -2.96
CA GLU A 742 -37.35 1.21 -2.68
C GLU A 742 -35.87 0.78 -2.63
N GLY A 743 -34.92 1.70 -2.82
CA GLY A 743 -33.49 1.44 -2.86
C GLY A 743 -33.02 0.91 -4.22
N GLN A 744 -32.50 -0.32 -4.27
CA GLN A 744 -32.05 -1.06 -5.47
C GLN A 744 -30.81 -0.50 -6.20
N LYS A 745 -30.76 0.81 -6.46
CA LYS A 745 -29.76 1.49 -7.31
C LYS A 745 -29.35 2.85 -6.73
N ASP A 746 -28.05 3.08 -6.60
CA ASP A 746 -27.43 4.32 -6.12
C ASP A 746 -25.91 4.28 -6.39
N SER A 747 -25.24 5.42 -6.18
CA SER A 747 -23.81 5.56 -5.92
C SER A 747 -23.36 4.81 -4.66
N CYS A 748 -22.06 4.56 -4.50
CA CYS A 748 -21.53 3.84 -3.33
C CYS A 748 -20.09 4.26 -2.95
N GLN A 749 -19.43 3.54 -2.02
CA GLN A 749 -18.16 3.98 -1.44
C GLN A 749 -17.04 4.07 -2.50
N GLY A 750 -16.48 5.27 -2.66
CA GLY A 750 -15.44 5.57 -3.66
C GLY A 750 -15.98 6.21 -4.95
N ASP A 751 -17.29 6.28 -5.15
CA ASP A 751 -17.89 7.13 -6.19
C ASP A 751 -17.88 8.62 -5.79
N SER A 752 -17.66 8.93 -4.51
CA SER A 752 -17.44 10.27 -3.96
C SER A 752 -16.65 11.19 -4.90
N GLY A 753 -17.19 12.37 -5.20
CA GLY A 753 -16.61 13.33 -6.14
C GLY A 753 -16.84 13.03 -7.63
N GLY A 754 -17.35 11.85 -7.97
CA GLY A 754 -17.82 11.51 -9.32
C GLY A 754 -19.07 12.28 -9.73
N PRO A 755 -19.40 12.27 -11.04
CA PRO A 755 -20.50 13.04 -11.58
C PRO A 755 -21.87 12.37 -11.43
N LEU A 756 -22.90 13.22 -11.25
CA LEU A 756 -24.29 12.94 -11.59
C LEU A 756 -24.65 13.85 -12.78
N ILE A 757 -25.00 13.24 -13.92
CA ILE A 757 -25.25 13.94 -15.19
C ILE A 757 -26.68 13.71 -15.72
N THR A 758 -27.14 14.57 -16.61
CA THR A 758 -28.33 14.31 -17.45
C THR A 758 -28.07 14.64 -18.91
N GLU A 759 -28.86 14.05 -19.81
CA GLU A 759 -28.89 14.38 -21.24
C GLU A 759 -29.73 15.64 -21.48
N ARG A 760 -29.27 16.53 -22.35
CA ARG A 760 -29.98 17.74 -22.82
C ARG A 760 -30.69 17.50 -24.16
N GLU A 761 -31.55 18.44 -24.54
CA GLU A 761 -32.23 18.45 -25.85
C GLU A 761 -31.23 18.40 -27.03
N ASP A 762 -30.06 19.03 -26.90
CA ASP A 762 -29.00 19.05 -27.93
C ASP A 762 -28.06 17.82 -27.90
N LYS A 763 -28.48 16.74 -27.21
CA LYS A 763 -27.74 15.47 -27.09
C LYS A 763 -26.34 15.57 -26.46
N LYS A 764 -26.05 16.68 -25.79
CA LYS A 764 -24.88 16.82 -24.91
C LYS A 764 -25.30 16.51 -23.46
N TYR A 765 -24.40 15.95 -22.67
CA TYR A 765 -24.61 15.70 -21.25
C TYR A 765 -24.07 16.86 -20.40
N GLU A 766 -24.81 17.25 -19.35
CA GLU A 766 -24.39 18.28 -18.38
C GLU A 766 -24.34 17.78 -16.93
N LEU A 767 -23.45 18.41 -16.14
CA LEU A 767 -23.15 18.04 -14.76
C LEU A 767 -24.11 18.70 -13.76
N ILE A 768 -25.11 17.96 -13.30
CA ILE A 768 -26.12 18.48 -12.37
C ILE A 768 -25.73 18.29 -10.90
N GLY A 769 -24.91 17.28 -10.61
CA GLY A 769 -24.49 16.94 -9.25
C GLY A 769 -23.08 16.36 -9.13
N VAL A 770 -22.54 16.40 -7.92
CA VAL A 770 -21.30 15.72 -7.51
C VAL A 770 -21.64 14.76 -6.36
N VAL A 771 -21.25 13.48 -6.46
CA VAL A 771 -21.49 12.46 -5.42
C VAL A 771 -20.88 12.92 -4.10
N SER A 772 -21.71 13.07 -3.04
CA SER A 772 -21.29 13.64 -1.76
C SER A 772 -21.43 12.65 -0.61
N TRP A 773 -22.66 12.25 -0.23
CA TRP A 773 -22.88 11.34 0.90
C TRP A 773 -24.16 10.51 0.78
N GLY A 774 -24.30 9.49 1.62
CA GLY A 774 -25.49 8.64 1.71
C GLY A 774 -25.43 7.66 2.88
N ASN A 775 -26.58 7.16 3.32
CA ASN A 775 -26.69 6.21 4.43
C ASN A 775 -26.67 4.75 3.93
N GLY A 776 -25.48 4.25 3.62
CA GLY A 776 -25.29 2.96 2.96
C GLY A 776 -25.18 3.15 1.44
N CYS A 777 -25.67 2.18 0.67
CA CYS A 777 -25.80 2.29 -0.78
C CYS A 777 -27.11 1.67 -1.22
N ALA A 778 -27.96 2.44 -1.90
CA ALA A 778 -29.24 1.97 -2.41
C ALA A 778 -30.15 1.32 -1.36
N ARG A 779 -30.13 1.82 -0.11
CA ARG A 779 -31.04 1.34 0.93
C ARG A 779 -32.45 1.92 0.72
N PRO A 780 -33.51 1.14 0.96
CA PRO A 780 -34.87 1.68 0.97
C PRO A 780 -34.97 2.89 1.91
N GLY A 781 -35.59 3.97 1.43
CA GLY A 781 -35.74 5.23 2.16
C GLY A 781 -34.49 6.11 2.26
N TYR A 782 -33.35 5.73 1.70
CA TYR A 782 -32.11 6.52 1.71
C TYR A 782 -31.50 6.64 0.29
N PRO A 783 -31.97 7.59 -0.54
CA PRO A 783 -31.35 7.90 -1.84
C PRO A 783 -29.95 8.51 -1.65
N GLY A 784 -29.14 8.55 -2.71
CA GLY A 784 -27.86 9.25 -2.70
C GLY A 784 -28.06 10.76 -2.57
N VAL A 785 -27.14 11.43 -1.88
CA VAL A 785 -27.12 12.89 -1.73
C VAL A 785 -25.91 13.48 -2.44
N TYR A 786 -26.17 14.46 -3.29
CA TYR A 786 -25.24 15.03 -4.25
C TYR A 786 -25.15 16.54 -4.04
N THR A 787 -23.97 17.14 -4.17
CA THR A 787 -23.83 18.60 -4.15
C THR A 787 -24.44 19.18 -5.43
N ARG A 788 -25.43 20.07 -5.32
CA ARG A 788 -26.18 20.63 -6.46
C ARG A 788 -25.33 21.64 -7.22
N VAL A 789 -24.86 21.29 -8.41
CA VAL A 789 -23.83 22.08 -9.14
C VAL A 789 -24.32 23.46 -9.55
N THR A 790 -25.60 23.63 -9.87
CA THR A 790 -26.17 24.94 -10.22
C THR A 790 -25.99 26.00 -9.12
N ARG A 791 -26.01 25.60 -7.84
CA ARG A 791 -25.76 26.50 -6.69
C ARG A 791 -24.31 27.00 -6.58
N TYR A 792 -23.36 26.42 -7.32
CA TYR A 792 -21.94 26.78 -7.27
C TYR A 792 -21.39 27.32 -8.58
N MET A 793 -22.21 27.52 -9.61
CA MET A 793 -21.73 27.90 -10.94
C MET A 793 -20.89 29.20 -10.93
N ASP A 794 -21.31 30.23 -10.22
CA ASP A 794 -20.51 31.45 -10.02
C ASP A 794 -19.15 31.17 -9.38
N TRP A 795 -19.10 30.28 -8.37
CA TRP A 795 -17.86 29.90 -7.71
C TRP A 795 -16.96 29.08 -8.64
N ILE A 796 -17.53 28.11 -9.37
CA ILE A 796 -16.81 27.28 -10.33
C ILE A 796 -16.16 28.16 -11.40
N LEU A 797 -16.95 29.00 -12.08
CA LEU A 797 -16.46 29.91 -13.13
C LEU A 797 -15.47 30.94 -12.57
N LYS A 798 -15.73 31.51 -11.39
CA LYS A 798 -14.82 32.47 -10.71
C LYS A 798 -13.44 31.86 -10.44
N HIS A 799 -13.37 30.59 -10.06
CA HIS A 799 -12.16 29.92 -9.62
C HIS A 799 -11.42 29.11 -10.71
N SER A 800 -11.96 28.99 -11.92
CA SER A 800 -11.38 28.19 -13.01
C SER A 800 -11.08 28.95 -14.33
N LYS A 801 -11.07 30.29 -14.28
CA LYS A 801 -10.94 31.20 -15.44
C LYS A 801 -9.72 31.03 -16.36
N ASP A 802 -8.65 30.34 -15.92
CA ASP A 802 -7.48 30.05 -16.76
C ASP A 802 -7.55 28.70 -17.50
N GLY A 803 -8.65 27.96 -17.31
CA GLY A 803 -9.03 26.78 -18.10
C GLY A 803 -9.79 27.15 -19.38
N CYS A 804 -9.69 26.26 -20.37
CA CYS A 804 -10.28 26.37 -21.70
C CYS A 804 -11.65 25.66 -21.71
N PHE A 805 -12.73 26.43 -21.63
CA PHE A 805 -14.10 25.91 -21.68
C PHE A 805 -14.53 25.62 -23.12
N CYS A 806 -15.13 24.45 -23.33
CA CYS A 806 -15.63 23.99 -24.62
C CYS A 806 -17.08 24.44 -24.81
N GLU A 807 -17.27 25.67 -25.30
CA GLU A 807 -18.60 26.26 -25.50
C GLU A 807 -19.41 25.60 -26.63
N HIS A 808 -20.66 26.02 -26.79
CA HIS A 808 -21.60 25.46 -27.77
C HIS A 808 -21.36 26.02 -29.18
N ASN A 809 -20.53 25.31 -29.95
CA ASN A 809 -20.84 25.03 -31.35
C ASN A 809 -21.74 23.77 -31.43
#